data_AF-A0A925PRF5-F1
#
_entry.id   AF-A0A925PRF5-F1
#
_cell.length_a   1.000
_cell.length_b   1.000
_cell.length_c   1.000
_cell.angle_alpha   90.00
_cell.angle_beta   90.00
_cell.angle_gamma   90.00
#
_symmetry.space_group_name_H-M   'P 1'
#
loop_
_entity.id
_entity.type
_entity.pdbx_description
1 polymer ?
#
loop_
_entity_poly.entity_id
_entity_poly.type
_entity_poly.pdbx_seq_one_letter_code
_entity_poly.pdbx_strand_id
1 'polypeptide(L)'
;MLRIRKVADATTAVNRSAIEAAQKIMREQFPAIPERDIAKLPDQLGNPLKHKFVSRLFVAENERDQTLGVALLLHAPDIGFSYLEIISTAPGRMGGGIGAALYGRVREEARALGTQLYFESLPDDPALSPNPEVRTANAARLKFYERYGARPIVNTAYATPVVPGGVDPPYLVLDPLGAGDLPSRDKARKVVRAILERKYDCPPDYVQMVVESIKDDPVRLREPRYIKTRRAMKGELRAASEPRIALVLNDEHTLHHVPDRDYVEAPVRIRSIMAELDPSGLIQQVPAKRYSDRHIRAVHDGRLVDYVRKACLIAGPKKSIYPYVFPLRNPARAPKDETVLAGYYCIDTFTPLNQNAYLAARSAVDCALTAAEKVLEGAGLAYALVRPPGHHAETRSFGGFCYFNNAAIAANLLARYGKVAMLDIDYHHGNGQQEIFYNRSDVLTVSIHAHPSFAYPYFTGFRDETGIGPGAGFNLNIPLSEHITPEQHRNAVAEGLRRVRRFAPAYFVVSLGFDTARGDPTGTWSNRGKDFDQLGRMIGEHGYPTLVVQEGGYRVRTLGTNARNFFSGLVAGHSSARQVAPALARDAAPGRGVARNGLDWRSAVMADDVGRVRSLVASTGFFNAAEVEVAADLVTERLTKGIRSGYHFVLAERGASLVAFACYGPIAGTQDSFELYWIAVSPEEQKKGLGAQLYTRAEAAAAKAGAKRIYADTSSSDRYADTRDFYRRMGFRESARLPDFYAPGDGKIVYVRALGADSPPPRTEHGL
;
A
#
# COMPACT_ATOMS: atom_id res chain seq x y z
N MET A 1 23.01 8.64 10.43
CA MET A 1 22.62 8.50 9.01
C MET A 1 21.34 9.29 8.74
N LEU A 2 21.19 9.86 7.53
CA LEU A 2 19.99 10.58 7.09
C LEU A 2 19.06 9.62 6.34
N ARG A 3 17.75 9.62 6.66
CA ARG A 3 16.72 8.88 5.92
C ARG A 3 15.63 9.82 5.43
N ILE A 4 15.02 9.53 4.28
CA ILE A 4 13.85 10.28 3.79
C ILE A 4 12.63 9.39 3.89
N ARG A 5 11.74 9.67 4.83
CA ARG A 5 10.55 8.87 5.10
C ARG A 5 9.30 9.52 4.52
N LYS A 6 8.42 8.71 3.92
CA LYS A 6 7.08 9.15 3.53
C LYS A 6 6.13 9.05 4.72
N VAL A 7 5.47 10.15 5.09
CA VAL A 7 4.48 10.21 6.17
C VAL A 7 3.09 10.10 5.55
N ALA A 8 2.39 9.01 5.86
CA ALA A 8 1.12 8.67 5.21
C ALA A 8 -0.11 9.26 5.92
N ASP A 9 -0.07 9.43 7.24
CA ASP A 9 -1.20 9.87 8.06
C ASP A 9 -0.74 10.44 9.42
N ALA A 10 -1.67 10.84 10.28
CA ALA A 10 -1.42 11.34 11.64
C ALA A 10 -1.77 10.32 12.75
N THR A 11 -1.84 9.02 12.44
CA THR A 11 -2.39 8.00 13.35
C THR A 11 -1.40 7.54 14.42
N THR A 12 -0.11 7.45 14.09
CA THR A 12 0.94 7.04 15.04
C THR A 12 1.59 8.25 15.72
N ALA A 13 2.12 8.04 16.93
CA ALA A 13 2.83 9.09 17.66
C ALA A 13 4.03 9.63 16.86
N VAL A 14 4.79 8.74 16.20
CA VAL A 14 5.94 9.12 15.38
C VAL A 14 5.52 9.94 14.17
N ASN A 15 4.40 9.61 13.52
CA ASN A 15 3.89 10.42 12.42
C ASN A 15 3.37 11.78 12.89
N ARG A 16 2.67 11.85 14.04
CA ARG A 16 2.24 13.13 14.63
C ARG A 16 3.40 14.04 14.93
N SER A 17 4.44 13.55 15.61
CA SER A 17 5.63 14.35 15.89
C SER A 17 6.35 14.83 14.63
N ALA A 18 6.39 14.01 13.57
CA ALA A 18 6.96 14.41 12.29
C ALA A 18 6.11 15.49 11.57
N ILE A 19 4.78 15.41 11.66
CA ILE A 19 3.86 16.42 11.12
C ILE A 19 3.97 17.73 11.91
N GLU A 20 4.01 17.67 13.24
CA GLU A 20 4.22 18.84 14.11
C GLU A 20 5.57 19.52 13.80
N ALA A 21 6.63 18.74 13.62
CA ALA A 21 7.95 19.25 13.23
C ALA A 21 7.91 19.87 11.82
N ALA A 22 7.21 19.25 10.87
CA ALA A 22 6.99 19.82 9.54
C ALA A 22 6.25 21.15 9.61
N GLN A 23 5.16 21.25 10.39
CA GLN A 23 4.42 22.48 10.60
C GLN A 23 5.29 23.56 11.24
N LYS A 24 6.13 23.21 12.22
CA LYS A 24 7.10 24.14 12.82
C LYS A 24 8.09 24.68 11.78
N ILE A 25 8.70 23.81 10.98
CA ILE A 25 9.60 24.22 9.89
C ILE A 25 8.87 25.14 8.91
N MET A 26 7.60 24.85 8.57
CA MET A 26 6.79 25.68 7.69
C MET A 26 6.57 27.08 8.27
N ARG A 27 6.21 27.21 9.55
CA ARG A 27 6.03 28.51 10.23
C ARG A 27 7.31 29.34 10.25
N GLU A 28 8.44 28.71 10.56
CA GLU A 28 9.72 29.40 10.73
C GLU A 28 10.36 29.79 9.39
N GLN A 29 10.16 29.00 8.33
CA GLN A 29 10.78 29.22 7.01
C GLN A 29 9.89 29.98 6.03
N PHE A 30 8.57 29.97 6.22
CA PHE A 30 7.61 30.60 5.32
C PHE A 30 6.58 31.43 6.12
N PRO A 31 7.00 32.56 6.74
CA PRO A 31 6.12 33.38 7.58
C PRO A 31 4.93 34.00 6.81
N ALA A 32 4.98 34.02 5.48
CA ALA A 32 3.90 34.50 4.62
C ALA A 32 2.80 33.45 4.38
N ILE A 33 3.00 32.18 4.74
CA ILE A 33 1.95 31.16 4.62
C ILE A 33 0.93 31.36 5.74
N PRO A 34 -0.38 31.48 5.45
CA PRO A 34 -1.40 31.60 6.48
C PRO A 34 -1.41 30.39 7.43
N GLU A 35 -1.57 30.62 8.74
CA GLU A 35 -1.58 29.51 9.72
C GLU A 35 -2.65 28.46 9.41
N ARG A 36 -3.79 28.85 8.84
CA ARG A 36 -4.84 27.91 8.38
C ARG A 36 -4.30 26.87 7.36
N ASP A 37 -3.36 27.27 6.52
CA ASP A 37 -2.77 26.41 5.48
C ASP A 37 -1.69 25.49 6.03
N ILE A 38 -1.06 25.86 7.16
CA ILE A 38 -0.13 25.00 7.91
C ILE A 38 -0.91 24.02 8.81
N ALA A 39 -1.91 24.52 9.52
CA ALA A 39 -2.73 23.77 10.47
C ALA A 39 -3.53 22.64 9.79
N LYS A 40 -3.90 22.78 8.51
CA LYS A 40 -4.64 21.76 7.76
C LYS A 40 -3.80 20.52 7.38
N LEU A 41 -2.47 20.55 7.49
CA LEU A 41 -1.59 19.47 7.02
C LEU A 41 -1.97 18.04 7.52
N PRO A 42 -2.31 17.81 8.81
CA PRO A 42 -2.72 16.48 9.27
C PRO A 42 -4.00 15.98 8.59
N ASP A 43 -5.01 16.84 8.46
CA ASP A 43 -6.28 16.55 7.77
C ASP A 43 -6.05 16.36 6.26
N GLN A 44 -5.17 17.17 5.68
CA GLN A 44 -4.81 17.11 4.26
C GLN A 44 -4.15 15.79 3.86
N LEU A 45 -3.36 15.18 4.76
CA LEU A 45 -2.78 13.85 4.53
C LEU A 45 -3.82 12.72 4.63
N GLY A 46 -4.82 12.88 5.50
CA GLY A 46 -5.85 11.86 5.74
C GLY A 46 -7.08 11.95 4.84
N ASN A 47 -7.33 13.11 4.22
CA ASN A 47 -8.59 13.41 3.52
C ASN A 47 -8.37 14.08 2.14
N PRO A 48 -7.92 13.34 1.13
CA PRO A 48 -7.63 13.90 -0.20
C PRO A 48 -8.87 14.49 -0.90
N LEU A 49 -10.08 14.00 -0.60
CA LEU A 49 -11.33 14.48 -1.18
C LEU A 49 -11.63 15.93 -0.81
N LYS A 50 -11.42 16.29 0.46
CA LYS A 50 -11.64 17.66 0.93
C LYS A 50 -10.69 18.67 0.29
N HIS A 51 -9.48 18.24 -0.06
CA HIS A 51 -8.40 19.14 -0.48
C HIS A 51 -8.09 19.08 -1.98
N LYS A 52 -8.89 18.35 -2.78
CA LYS A 52 -8.81 18.26 -4.25
C LYS A 52 -7.45 17.77 -4.82
N PHE A 53 -6.55 17.32 -3.94
CA PHE A 53 -5.23 16.77 -4.24
C PHE A 53 -4.94 15.59 -3.29
N VAL A 54 -4.16 14.62 -3.78
CA VAL A 54 -3.57 13.58 -2.95
C VAL A 54 -2.21 14.08 -2.42
N SER A 55 -2.17 14.47 -1.16
CA SER A 55 -0.97 14.98 -0.50
C SER A 55 -0.03 13.86 -0.05
N ARG A 56 1.27 14.10 -0.22
CA ARG A 56 2.35 13.21 0.22
C ARG A 56 3.42 14.03 0.93
N LEU A 57 3.56 13.80 2.23
CA LEU A 57 4.59 14.44 3.05
C LEU A 57 5.83 13.56 3.09
N PHE A 58 6.99 14.16 2.85
CA PHE A 58 8.30 13.55 3.02
C PHE A 58 9.07 14.30 4.10
N VAL A 59 9.64 13.55 5.03
CA VAL A 59 10.47 14.10 6.11
C VAL A 59 11.87 13.53 6.03
N ALA A 60 12.87 14.40 6.10
CA ALA A 60 14.26 14.01 6.25
C ALA A 60 14.55 13.85 7.74
N GLU A 61 14.94 12.66 8.18
CA GLU A 61 15.11 12.35 9.61
C GLU A 61 16.51 11.78 9.90
N ASN A 62 16.97 11.97 11.14
CA ASN A 62 18.14 11.27 11.65
C ASN A 62 17.77 9.97 12.37
N GLU A 63 18.76 9.25 12.90
CA GLU A 63 18.58 7.99 13.64
C GLU A 63 17.78 8.10 14.95
N ARG A 64 17.54 9.32 15.43
CA ARG A 64 16.72 9.61 16.61
C ARG A 64 15.32 10.10 16.22
N ASP A 65 14.92 9.87 14.96
CA ASP A 65 13.64 10.27 14.39
C ASP A 65 13.41 11.80 14.43
N GLN A 66 14.48 12.61 14.54
CA GLN A 66 14.36 14.06 14.50
C GLN A 66 14.25 14.55 13.06
N THR A 67 13.19 15.30 12.76
CA THR A 67 12.97 15.91 11.44
C THR A 67 13.94 17.06 11.20
N LEU A 68 14.74 16.95 10.15
CA LEU A 68 15.76 17.90 9.70
C LEU A 68 15.34 18.69 8.45
N GLY A 69 14.28 18.26 7.78
CA GLY A 69 13.74 18.91 6.60
C GLY A 69 12.45 18.24 6.13
N VAL A 70 11.72 18.91 5.25
CA VAL A 70 10.40 18.52 4.80
C VAL A 70 10.24 18.79 3.30
N ALA A 71 9.49 17.93 2.62
CA ALA A 71 8.91 18.24 1.32
C ALA A 71 7.45 17.79 1.25
N LEU A 72 6.58 18.61 0.69
CA LEU A 72 5.16 18.31 0.50
C LEU A 72 4.86 18.25 -1.00
N LEU A 73 4.42 17.09 -1.47
CA LEU A 73 4.04 16.84 -2.86
C LEU A 73 2.53 16.68 -2.96
N LEU A 74 1.90 17.46 -3.83
CA LEU A 74 0.49 17.34 -4.18
C LEU A 74 0.36 16.61 -5.51
N HIS A 75 -0.57 15.67 -5.61
CA HIS A 75 -0.83 14.94 -6.84
C HIS A 75 -2.28 15.08 -7.25
N ALA A 76 -2.53 15.47 -8.50
CA ALA A 76 -3.85 15.50 -9.11
C ALA A 76 -3.97 14.32 -10.08
N PRO A 77 -4.56 13.18 -9.66
CA PRO A 77 -4.63 11.98 -10.50
C PRO A 77 -5.56 12.17 -11.72
N ASP A 78 -6.62 12.96 -11.57
CA ASP A 78 -7.61 13.26 -12.61
C ASP A 78 -7.01 14.00 -13.81
N ILE A 79 -6.05 14.89 -13.55
CA ILE A 79 -5.32 15.61 -14.60
C ILE A 79 -4.01 14.89 -14.94
N GLY A 80 -3.39 14.19 -13.99
CA GLY A 80 -2.14 13.47 -14.15
C GLY A 80 -0.92 14.40 -14.08
N PHE A 81 -0.76 15.15 -12.98
CA PHE A 81 0.45 15.92 -12.67
C PHE A 81 0.79 15.89 -11.18
N SER A 82 2.03 16.27 -10.84
CA SER A 82 2.47 16.47 -9.46
C SER A 82 2.96 17.91 -9.25
N TYR A 83 2.68 18.48 -8.08
CA TYR A 83 3.06 19.82 -7.69
C TYR A 83 3.86 19.79 -6.38
N LEU A 84 5.12 20.24 -6.41
CA LEU A 84 5.92 20.40 -5.20
C LEU A 84 5.52 21.70 -4.51
N GLU A 85 4.77 21.54 -3.43
CA GLU A 85 4.17 22.62 -2.65
C GLU A 85 5.21 23.31 -1.78
N ILE A 86 5.94 22.51 -1.01
CA ILE A 86 6.95 22.99 -0.06
C ILE A 86 8.15 22.08 -0.14
N ILE A 87 9.35 22.66 -0.08
CA ILE A 87 10.59 21.96 0.25
C ILE A 87 11.45 22.88 1.11
N SER A 88 11.87 22.40 2.28
CA SER A 88 12.71 23.20 3.17
C SER A 88 13.51 22.34 4.15
N THR A 89 14.62 22.88 4.63
CA THR A 89 15.37 22.32 5.76
C THR A 89 14.97 23.04 7.06
N ALA A 90 15.20 22.40 8.20
CA ALA A 90 14.99 23.06 9.48
C ALA A 90 15.88 24.31 9.62
N PRO A 91 15.44 25.36 10.35
CA PRO A 91 16.23 26.59 10.49
C PRO A 91 17.64 26.34 11.03
N GLY A 92 18.59 27.18 10.63
CA GLY A 92 20.00 27.04 11.02
C GLY A 92 20.73 25.85 10.39
N ARG A 93 20.08 25.09 9.51
CA ARG A 93 20.68 23.95 8.77
C ARG A 93 20.66 24.18 7.27
N MET A 94 21.27 25.29 6.82
CA MET A 94 21.57 25.50 5.41
C MET A 94 22.89 24.79 5.06
N GLY A 95 22.85 23.93 4.04
CA GLY A 95 24.00 23.09 3.64
C GLY A 95 24.00 21.71 4.30
N GLY A 96 24.50 20.70 3.58
CA GLY A 96 24.55 19.29 4.04
C GLY A 96 23.79 18.28 3.18
N GLY A 97 23.33 18.66 1.98
CA GLY A 97 22.72 17.73 1.02
C GLY A 97 21.27 17.30 1.30
N ILE A 98 20.67 17.72 2.41
CA ILE A 98 19.29 17.37 2.80
C ILE A 98 18.28 17.84 1.72
N GLY A 99 18.38 19.09 1.26
CA GLY A 99 17.50 19.60 0.20
C GLY A 99 17.64 18.81 -1.12
N ALA A 100 18.85 18.40 -1.47
CA ALA A 100 19.09 17.55 -2.64
C ALA A 100 18.49 16.15 -2.47
N ALA A 101 18.59 15.56 -1.28
CA ALA A 101 18.00 14.26 -0.96
C ALA A 101 16.46 14.31 -0.99
N LEU A 102 15.85 15.34 -0.38
CA LEU A 102 14.40 15.56 -0.43
C LEU A 102 13.90 15.77 -1.86
N TYR A 103 14.55 16.64 -2.63
CA TYR A 103 14.17 16.90 -4.02
C TYR A 103 14.34 15.64 -4.89
N GLY A 104 15.42 14.88 -4.69
CA GLY A 104 15.63 13.58 -5.33
C GLY A 104 14.47 12.62 -5.06
N ARG A 105 14.04 12.49 -3.79
CA ARG A 105 12.91 11.63 -3.42
C ARG A 105 11.58 12.10 -4.01
N VAL A 106 11.32 13.41 -4.03
CA VAL A 106 10.11 13.98 -4.67
C VAL A 106 10.08 13.63 -6.15
N ARG A 107 11.21 13.73 -6.85
CA ARG A 107 11.32 13.37 -8.27
C ARG A 107 11.10 11.87 -8.50
N GLU A 108 11.65 11.01 -7.64
CA GLU A 108 11.37 9.56 -7.69
C GLU A 108 9.89 9.26 -7.54
N GLU A 109 9.20 9.90 -6.57
CA GLU A 109 7.77 9.71 -6.38
C GLU A 109 6.96 10.20 -7.60
N ALA A 110 7.27 11.39 -8.13
CA ALA A 110 6.57 11.94 -9.30
C ALA A 110 6.74 11.05 -10.54
N ARG A 111 7.94 10.45 -10.74
CA ARG A 111 8.19 9.44 -11.79
C ARG A 111 7.38 8.16 -11.55
N ALA A 112 7.33 7.67 -10.31
CA ALA A 112 6.58 6.47 -9.96
C ALA A 112 5.06 6.66 -10.20
N LEU A 113 4.57 7.91 -10.11
CA LEU A 113 3.19 8.28 -10.45
C LEU A 113 2.98 8.52 -11.96
N GLY A 114 4.03 8.44 -12.78
CA GLY A 114 3.94 8.70 -14.23
C GLY A 114 3.62 10.16 -14.57
N THR A 115 4.04 11.09 -13.73
CA THR A 115 3.73 12.53 -13.86
C THR A 115 4.98 13.37 -14.14
N GLN A 116 4.79 14.58 -14.67
CA GLN A 116 5.79 15.65 -14.59
C GLN A 116 5.62 16.43 -13.28
N LEU A 117 6.70 17.08 -12.84
CA LEU A 117 6.72 17.82 -11.58
C LEU A 117 6.72 19.33 -11.82
N TYR A 118 5.72 20.01 -11.26
CA TYR A 118 5.55 21.46 -11.32
C TYR A 118 5.78 22.07 -9.93
N PHE A 119 6.23 23.32 -9.86
CA PHE A 119 6.30 24.07 -8.62
C PHE A 119 6.53 25.56 -8.89
N GLU A 120 6.36 26.38 -7.86
CA GLU A 120 6.64 27.81 -7.95
C GLU A 120 8.04 28.14 -7.41
N SER A 121 8.71 29.07 -8.09
CA SER A 121 9.93 29.71 -7.59
C SER A 121 9.85 31.19 -7.87
N LEU A 122 10.19 32.00 -6.87
CA LEU A 122 10.24 33.45 -7.02
C LEU A 122 11.25 33.87 -8.12
N PRO A 123 11.00 35.00 -8.80
CA PRO A 123 11.74 35.38 -9.99
C PRO A 123 13.13 35.93 -9.69
N ASP A 124 14.05 35.76 -10.64
CA ASP A 124 15.42 36.28 -10.64
C ASP A 124 15.59 37.46 -11.61
N ASP A 125 14.48 38.02 -12.09
CA ASP A 125 14.41 39.15 -12.99
C ASP A 125 14.22 40.46 -12.19
N PRO A 126 15.11 41.47 -12.36
CA PRO A 126 14.96 42.79 -11.75
C PRO A 126 13.60 43.47 -11.97
N ALA A 127 12.93 43.21 -13.10
CA ALA A 127 11.62 43.80 -13.39
C ALA A 127 10.49 43.19 -12.56
N LEU A 128 10.63 41.93 -12.14
CA LEU A 128 9.62 41.21 -11.34
C LEU A 128 9.97 41.19 -9.85
N SER A 129 11.27 41.22 -9.51
CA SER A 129 11.80 41.18 -8.15
C SER A 129 12.76 42.35 -7.94
N PRO A 130 12.32 43.50 -7.41
CA PRO A 130 13.14 44.72 -7.36
C PRO A 130 14.24 44.68 -6.28
N ASN A 131 14.12 43.86 -5.23
CA ASN A 131 15.13 43.76 -4.17
C ASN A 131 16.32 42.85 -4.60
N PRO A 132 17.56 43.38 -4.65
CA PRO A 132 18.74 42.60 -5.04
C PRO A 132 19.04 41.38 -4.17
N GLU A 133 18.87 41.47 -2.85
CA GLU A 133 19.17 40.36 -1.93
C GLU A 133 18.20 39.20 -2.11
N VAL A 134 16.91 39.52 -2.28
CA VAL A 134 15.85 38.56 -2.61
C VAL A 134 16.15 37.89 -3.95
N ARG A 135 16.56 38.66 -4.97
CA ARG A 135 16.97 38.10 -6.27
C ARG A 135 18.15 37.14 -6.17
N THR A 136 19.16 37.44 -5.35
CA THR A 136 20.31 36.53 -5.16
C THR A 136 19.87 35.19 -4.56
N ALA A 137 18.96 35.21 -3.59
CA ALA A 137 18.37 33.99 -3.04
C ALA A 137 17.53 33.22 -4.06
N ASN A 138 16.72 33.92 -4.87
CA ASN A 138 15.90 33.33 -5.92
C ASN A 138 16.75 32.68 -7.02
N ALA A 139 17.82 33.37 -7.45
CA ALA A 139 18.81 32.84 -8.39
C ALA A 139 19.48 31.57 -7.87
N ALA A 140 19.82 31.51 -6.58
CA ALA A 140 20.40 30.31 -5.97
C ALA A 140 19.41 29.12 -5.97
N ARG A 141 18.12 29.35 -5.70
CA ARG A 141 17.06 28.32 -5.78
C ARG A 141 16.88 27.81 -7.21
N LEU A 142 16.74 28.72 -8.19
CA LEU A 142 16.62 28.36 -9.60
C LEU A 142 17.86 27.60 -10.09
N LYS A 143 19.07 28.02 -9.70
CA LYS A 143 20.32 27.30 -9.98
C LYS A 143 20.35 25.90 -9.38
N PHE A 144 19.74 25.68 -8.22
CA PHE A 144 19.63 24.34 -7.63
C PHE A 144 18.74 23.44 -8.51
N TYR A 145 17.55 23.91 -8.88
CA TYR A 145 16.59 23.17 -9.69
C TYR A 145 17.08 22.92 -11.13
N GLU A 146 17.77 23.88 -11.74
CA GLU A 146 18.30 23.79 -13.10
C GLU A 146 19.32 22.64 -13.25
N ARG A 147 20.02 22.25 -12.17
CA ARG A 147 20.92 21.07 -12.16
C ARG A 147 20.20 19.77 -12.48
N TYR A 148 18.89 19.71 -12.22
CA TYR A 148 18.02 18.57 -12.48
C TYR A 148 17.23 18.70 -13.79
N GLY A 149 17.46 19.79 -14.54
CA GLY A 149 16.74 20.11 -15.77
C GLY A 149 15.43 20.89 -15.57
N ALA A 150 15.07 21.21 -14.32
CA ALA A 150 13.87 21.94 -13.98
C ALA A 150 14.02 23.44 -14.27
N ARG A 151 13.12 24.02 -15.07
CA ARG A 151 13.23 25.39 -15.58
C ARG A 151 11.87 26.09 -15.67
N PRO A 152 11.80 27.44 -15.55
CA PRO A 152 10.57 28.20 -15.74
C PRO A 152 9.92 27.95 -17.10
N ILE A 153 8.60 27.86 -17.14
CA ILE A 153 7.80 27.92 -18.38
C ILE A 153 7.75 29.38 -18.83
N VAL A 154 8.10 29.65 -20.09
CA VAL A 154 8.15 31.00 -20.67
C VAL A 154 6.97 31.26 -21.59
N ASN A 155 6.80 32.51 -22.02
CA ASN A 155 5.70 32.96 -22.88
C ASN A 155 4.31 32.71 -22.25
N THR A 156 4.21 32.93 -20.94
CA THR A 156 2.96 32.85 -20.18
C THR A 156 2.82 34.06 -19.27
N ALA A 157 1.59 34.43 -18.94
CA ALA A 157 1.25 35.46 -17.95
C ALA A 157 1.23 34.90 -16.52
N TYR A 158 1.83 33.74 -16.26
CA TYR A 158 1.83 33.14 -14.91
C TYR A 158 2.57 34.03 -13.90
N ALA A 159 3.65 34.67 -14.33
CA ALA A 159 4.40 35.64 -13.54
C ALA A 159 3.77 37.05 -13.54
N THR A 160 2.44 37.14 -13.65
CA THR A 160 1.67 38.38 -13.50
C THR A 160 1.08 38.43 -12.09
N PRO A 161 1.32 39.49 -11.30
CA PRO A 161 0.76 39.61 -9.95
C PRO A 161 -0.77 39.53 -9.95
N VAL A 162 -1.34 38.76 -9.01
CA VAL A 162 -2.80 38.69 -8.81
C VAL A 162 -3.35 40.04 -8.36
N VAL A 163 -2.61 40.72 -7.48
CA VAL A 163 -2.92 42.09 -7.04
C VAL A 163 -2.09 43.06 -7.88
N PRO A 164 -2.73 44.01 -8.60
CA PRO A 164 -2.01 45.02 -9.38
C PRO A 164 -0.97 45.77 -8.53
N GLY A 165 0.24 45.91 -9.06
CA GLY A 165 1.36 46.55 -8.35
C GLY A 165 2.10 45.64 -7.37
N GLY A 166 1.70 44.38 -7.22
CA GLY A 166 2.46 43.39 -6.46
C GLY A 166 3.85 43.11 -7.05
N VAL A 167 4.80 42.77 -6.19
CA VAL A 167 6.17 42.39 -6.57
C VAL A 167 6.39 40.90 -6.28
N ASP A 168 7.42 40.31 -6.88
CA ASP A 168 7.81 38.91 -6.74
C ASP A 168 6.74 37.88 -7.20
N PRO A 169 6.05 38.06 -8.35
CA PRO A 169 5.14 37.04 -8.85
C PRO A 169 5.93 35.77 -9.21
N PRO A 170 5.50 34.57 -8.76
CA PRO A 170 6.29 33.36 -8.95
C PRO A 170 6.37 32.92 -10.41
N TYR A 171 7.51 32.34 -10.81
CA TYR A 171 7.56 31.51 -12.01
C TYR A 171 6.93 30.15 -11.75
N LEU A 172 6.16 29.64 -12.71
CA LEU A 172 5.85 28.23 -12.78
C LEU A 172 7.05 27.47 -13.38
N VAL A 173 7.68 26.63 -12.58
CA VAL A 173 8.83 25.80 -12.96
C VAL A 173 8.35 24.40 -13.29
N LEU A 174 8.88 23.83 -14.38
CA LEU A 174 8.64 22.45 -14.80
C LEU A 174 9.93 21.65 -14.71
N ASP A 175 9.90 20.55 -13.97
CA ASP A 175 10.87 19.46 -14.05
C ASP A 175 10.28 18.33 -14.91
N PRO A 176 10.83 18.07 -16.10
CA PRO A 176 10.36 17.00 -16.97
C PRO A 176 10.78 15.61 -16.47
N LEU A 177 11.51 15.52 -15.35
CA LEU A 177 12.00 14.30 -14.73
C LEU A 177 12.90 13.44 -15.62
N GLY A 178 13.47 14.03 -16.66
CA GLY A 178 14.28 13.34 -17.66
C GLY A 178 13.50 12.85 -18.88
N ALA A 179 12.17 13.06 -18.94
CA ALA A 179 11.39 12.85 -20.16
C ALA A 179 11.85 13.82 -21.26
N GLY A 180 11.99 13.33 -22.49
CA GLY A 180 12.35 14.15 -23.65
C GLY A 180 11.21 15.08 -24.09
N ASP A 181 9.97 14.70 -23.82
CA ASP A 181 8.78 15.43 -24.28
C ASP A 181 8.28 16.43 -23.23
N LEU A 182 8.03 17.65 -23.68
CA LEU A 182 7.37 18.70 -22.91
C LEU A 182 5.84 18.56 -23.05
N PRO A 183 5.05 19.00 -22.05
CA PRO A 183 3.60 18.87 -22.10
C PRO A 183 3.02 19.70 -23.24
N SER A 184 1.97 19.17 -23.87
CA SER A 184 1.20 19.95 -24.85
C SER A 184 0.60 21.18 -24.21
N ARG A 185 0.27 22.17 -25.04
CA ARG A 185 -0.42 23.40 -24.63
C ARG A 185 -1.66 23.08 -23.79
N ASP A 186 -2.50 22.17 -24.27
CA ASP A 186 -3.78 21.85 -23.64
C ASP A 186 -3.59 21.14 -22.29
N LYS A 187 -2.56 20.30 -22.18
CA LYS A 187 -2.18 19.70 -20.90
C LYS A 187 -1.69 20.77 -19.92
N ALA A 188 -0.80 21.66 -20.35
CA ALA A 188 -0.29 22.73 -19.51
C ALA A 188 -1.39 23.68 -19.04
N ARG A 189 -2.35 24.03 -19.91
CA ARG A 189 -3.54 24.81 -19.56
C ARG A 189 -4.37 24.16 -18.47
N LYS A 190 -4.62 22.84 -18.56
CA LYS A 190 -5.34 22.08 -17.51
C LYS A 190 -4.59 22.10 -16.19
N VAL A 191 -3.27 21.91 -16.20
CA VAL A 191 -2.42 21.94 -15.01
C VAL A 191 -2.44 23.32 -14.36
N VAL A 192 -2.18 24.38 -15.13
CA VAL A 192 -2.16 25.77 -14.65
C VAL A 192 -3.51 26.16 -14.06
N ARG A 193 -4.61 25.86 -14.76
CA ARG A 193 -5.96 26.08 -14.26
C ARG A 193 -6.18 25.40 -12.91
N ALA A 194 -5.83 24.13 -12.80
CA ALA A 194 -6.01 23.37 -11.56
C ALA A 194 -5.16 23.91 -10.40
N ILE A 195 -3.95 24.40 -10.66
CA ILE A 195 -3.13 25.06 -9.64
C ILE A 195 -3.85 26.33 -9.17
N LEU A 196 -4.22 27.23 -10.07
CA LEU A 196 -4.82 28.51 -9.70
C LEU A 196 -6.20 28.36 -9.03
N GLU A 197 -7.04 27.45 -9.50
CA GLU A 197 -8.40 27.23 -8.96
C GLU A 197 -8.41 26.38 -7.69
N ARG A 198 -7.67 25.27 -7.64
CA ARG A 198 -7.77 24.32 -6.51
C ARG A 198 -6.92 24.71 -5.31
N LYS A 199 -5.77 25.36 -5.56
CA LYS A 199 -4.80 25.70 -4.51
C LYS A 199 -4.94 27.14 -4.03
N TYR A 200 -5.12 28.08 -4.93
CA TYR A 200 -5.12 29.51 -4.61
C TYR A 200 -6.50 30.17 -4.62
N ASP A 201 -7.52 29.50 -5.16
CA ASP A 201 -8.88 30.05 -5.30
C ASP A 201 -8.87 31.42 -6.02
N CYS A 202 -8.07 31.55 -7.08
CA CYS A 202 -7.92 32.80 -7.81
C CYS A 202 -9.21 33.22 -8.53
N PRO A 203 -9.47 34.53 -8.72
CA PRO A 203 -10.63 35.02 -9.46
C PRO A 203 -10.71 34.43 -10.89
N PRO A 204 -11.92 34.09 -11.41
CA PRO A 204 -12.09 33.47 -12.72
C PRO A 204 -11.41 34.21 -13.87
N ASP A 205 -11.49 35.55 -13.89
CA ASP A 205 -10.91 36.39 -14.94
C ASP A 205 -9.37 36.30 -14.96
N TYR A 206 -8.75 36.26 -13.78
CA TYR A 206 -7.30 36.08 -13.64
C TYR A 206 -6.89 34.70 -14.14
N VAL A 207 -7.61 33.65 -13.74
CA VAL A 207 -7.36 32.28 -14.21
C VAL A 207 -7.45 32.20 -15.72
N GLN A 208 -8.50 32.79 -16.31
CA GLN A 208 -8.69 32.81 -17.76
C GLN A 208 -7.54 33.53 -18.48
N MET A 209 -7.15 34.72 -18.02
CA MET A 209 -6.02 35.47 -18.56
C MET A 209 -4.73 34.64 -18.58
N VAL A 210 -4.38 34.01 -17.45
CA VAL A 210 -3.15 33.20 -17.36
C VAL A 210 -3.23 31.97 -18.26
N VAL A 211 -4.35 31.24 -18.23
CA VAL A 211 -4.52 30.02 -19.04
C VAL A 211 -4.49 30.33 -20.54
N GLU A 212 -5.14 31.40 -20.98
CA GLU A 212 -5.19 31.79 -22.38
C GLU A 212 -3.86 32.33 -22.90
N SER A 213 -3.03 32.90 -22.04
CA SER A 213 -1.68 33.36 -22.40
C SER A 213 -0.77 32.24 -22.92
N ILE A 214 -1.02 30.98 -22.53
CA ILE A 214 -0.23 29.83 -22.94
C ILE A 214 -0.57 29.48 -24.39
N LYS A 215 0.26 29.91 -25.35
CA LYS A 215 0.07 29.68 -26.79
C LYS A 215 0.98 28.61 -27.39
N ASP A 216 2.18 28.43 -26.84
CA ASP A 216 3.17 27.46 -27.34
C ASP A 216 2.70 26.01 -27.20
N ASP A 217 2.94 25.19 -28.23
CA ASP A 217 2.63 23.76 -28.25
C ASP A 217 3.77 22.94 -28.91
N PRO A 218 4.49 22.07 -28.16
CA PRO A 218 4.45 21.95 -26.70
C PRO A 218 4.95 23.24 -26.01
N VAL A 219 4.70 23.36 -24.71
CA VAL A 219 5.16 24.55 -23.96
C VAL A 219 6.68 24.73 -24.03
N ARG A 220 7.16 25.98 -23.92
CA ARG A 220 8.59 26.30 -23.93
C ARG A 220 9.13 26.53 -22.52
N LEU A 221 10.34 26.05 -22.28
CA LEU A 221 11.09 26.33 -21.06
C LEU A 221 12.13 27.41 -21.31
N ARG A 222 12.43 28.20 -20.27
CA ARG A 222 13.52 29.18 -20.29
C ARG A 222 14.83 28.50 -20.66
N GLU A 223 15.66 29.18 -21.44
CA GLU A 223 17.02 28.71 -21.71
C GLU A 223 17.82 28.56 -20.40
N PRO A 224 18.73 27.57 -20.29
CA PRO A 224 19.55 27.39 -19.10
C PRO A 224 20.37 28.65 -18.82
N ARG A 225 20.19 29.23 -17.63
CA ARG A 225 20.86 30.48 -17.23
C ARG A 225 22.09 30.21 -16.38
N TYR A 226 22.05 29.17 -15.55
CA TYR A 226 23.04 28.92 -14.51
C TYR A 226 23.92 27.69 -14.79
N ILE A 227 23.41 26.71 -15.53
CA ILE A 227 24.09 25.44 -15.81
C ILE A 227 24.19 25.29 -17.34
N LYS A 228 25.35 25.68 -17.89
CA LYS A 228 25.60 25.67 -19.35
C LYS A 228 25.92 24.28 -19.93
N THR A 229 26.36 23.34 -19.10
CA THR A 229 26.71 21.97 -19.51
C THR A 229 25.88 20.98 -18.73
N ARG A 230 25.11 20.15 -19.46
CA ARG A 230 24.33 19.05 -18.88
C ARG A 230 25.30 17.95 -18.45
N ARG A 231 25.91 18.06 -17.27
CA ARG A 231 26.60 16.92 -16.68
C ARG A 231 25.51 15.96 -16.21
N ALA A 232 25.18 14.96 -17.02
CA ALA A 232 24.28 13.89 -16.59
C ALA A 232 24.82 13.36 -15.25
N MET A 233 24.08 13.57 -14.16
CA MET A 233 24.42 12.87 -12.94
C MET A 233 24.33 11.38 -13.27
N LYS A 234 25.47 10.67 -13.15
CA LYS A 234 25.65 9.26 -13.57
C LYS A 234 24.58 8.29 -13.04
N GLY A 235 23.76 8.70 -12.06
CA GLY A 235 22.64 7.93 -11.51
C GLY A 235 21.27 8.13 -12.20
N GLU A 236 21.06 9.17 -13.00
CA GLU A 236 19.71 9.55 -13.47
C GLU A 236 19.26 8.87 -14.77
N LEU A 237 20.19 8.35 -15.58
CA LEU A 237 19.88 7.68 -16.85
C LEU A 237 19.33 6.24 -16.69
N ARG A 238 19.14 5.74 -15.45
CA ARG A 238 18.72 4.34 -15.20
C ARG A 238 17.26 4.16 -14.78
N ALA A 239 16.47 5.22 -14.65
CA ALA A 239 15.12 5.14 -14.07
C ALA A 239 14.02 5.34 -15.13
N ALA A 240 13.90 4.39 -16.05
CA ALA A 240 12.77 4.30 -16.98
C ALA A 240 12.54 2.84 -17.39
N SER A 241 12.07 2.00 -16.46
CA SER A 241 11.29 0.77 -16.75
C SER A 241 11.01 0.02 -15.45
N GLU A 242 9.72 -0.13 -15.15
CA GLU A 242 9.09 -1.05 -14.19
C GLU A 242 9.45 -0.91 -12.69
N PRO A 243 8.51 -1.20 -11.76
CA PRO A 243 8.82 -1.25 -10.34
C PRO A 243 9.78 -2.41 -10.06
N ARG A 244 11.05 -2.08 -9.80
CA ARG A 244 12.05 -3.05 -9.35
C ARG A 244 11.92 -3.32 -7.86
N ILE A 245 12.14 -4.57 -7.48
CA ILE A 245 12.21 -4.99 -6.07
C ILE A 245 13.56 -4.53 -5.52
N ALA A 246 13.55 -3.75 -4.44
CA ALA A 246 14.78 -3.42 -3.71
C ALA A 246 15.28 -4.67 -2.97
N LEU A 247 16.28 -5.36 -3.54
CA LEU A 247 16.85 -6.58 -2.97
C LEU A 247 18.04 -6.23 -2.09
N VAL A 248 18.01 -6.65 -0.83
CA VAL A 248 19.15 -6.58 0.08
C VAL A 248 19.66 -7.99 0.31
N LEU A 249 20.93 -8.21 -0.05
CA LEU A 249 21.60 -9.50 0.07
C LEU A 249 22.50 -9.50 1.31
N ASN A 250 22.48 -10.61 2.05
CA ASN A 250 23.44 -10.86 3.11
C ASN A 250 24.78 -11.36 2.53
N ASP A 251 25.78 -10.50 2.36
CA ASP A 251 27.10 -10.90 1.82
C ASP A 251 27.87 -11.89 2.73
N GLU A 252 27.64 -11.82 4.05
CA GLU A 252 28.24 -12.69 5.07
C GLU A 252 27.54 -14.05 5.19
N HIS A 253 26.52 -14.31 4.37
CA HIS A 253 25.74 -15.55 4.45
C HIS A 253 26.58 -16.81 4.23
N THR A 254 27.71 -16.72 3.52
CA THR A 254 28.59 -17.86 3.24
C THR A 254 29.42 -18.29 4.44
N LEU A 255 29.58 -17.42 5.45
CA LEU A 255 30.40 -17.68 6.63
C LEU A 255 29.83 -18.85 7.45
N HIS A 256 28.51 -18.93 7.59
CA HIS A 256 27.87 -20.01 8.32
C HIS A 256 27.71 -21.24 7.42
N HIS A 257 28.57 -22.24 7.56
CA HIS A 257 28.44 -23.50 6.83
C HIS A 257 28.61 -24.66 7.78
N VAL A 258 27.58 -25.50 7.88
CA VAL A 258 27.59 -26.74 8.65
C VAL A 258 27.77 -27.88 7.65
N PRO A 259 28.91 -28.60 7.65
CA PRO A 259 29.22 -29.61 6.65
C PRO A 259 28.56 -30.97 6.90
N ASP A 260 27.49 -31.02 7.69
CA ASP A 260 26.82 -32.26 8.05
C ASP A 260 25.89 -32.74 6.92
N ARG A 261 25.88 -34.06 6.67
CA ARG A 261 25.19 -34.66 5.52
C ARG A 261 23.67 -34.41 5.50
N ASP A 262 23.07 -34.21 6.67
CA ASP A 262 21.63 -34.02 6.85
C ASP A 262 21.24 -32.54 7.07
N TYR A 263 22.22 -31.62 7.08
CA TYR A 263 21.96 -30.18 7.25
C TYR A 263 21.59 -29.52 5.92
N VAL A 264 20.30 -29.25 5.73
CA VAL A 264 19.75 -28.77 4.46
C VAL A 264 19.94 -27.27 4.21
N GLU A 265 20.15 -26.49 5.27
CA GLU A 265 20.27 -25.03 5.21
C GLU A 265 21.70 -24.65 4.74
N ALA A 266 21.93 -24.59 3.43
CA ALA A 266 23.28 -24.45 2.86
C ALA A 266 23.50 -23.12 2.09
N PRO A 267 24.76 -22.60 2.02
CA PRO A 267 25.06 -21.35 1.29
C PRO A 267 24.66 -21.35 -0.19
N VAL A 268 24.56 -22.53 -0.81
CA VAL A 268 24.17 -22.68 -2.23
C VAL A 268 22.74 -22.19 -2.50
N ARG A 269 21.87 -22.13 -1.49
CA ARG A 269 20.49 -21.63 -1.61
C ARG A 269 20.45 -20.21 -2.19
N ILE A 270 21.22 -19.31 -1.60
CA ILE A 270 21.31 -17.90 -2.00
C ILE A 270 21.85 -17.78 -3.43
N ARG A 271 22.91 -18.53 -3.77
CA ARG A 271 23.47 -18.54 -5.13
C ARG A 271 22.46 -19.03 -6.17
N SER A 272 21.67 -20.05 -5.84
CA SER A 272 20.62 -20.57 -6.73
C SER A 272 19.53 -19.53 -6.98
N ILE A 273 19.10 -18.79 -5.96
CA ILE A 273 18.12 -17.72 -6.11
C ILE A 273 18.68 -16.59 -6.98
N MET A 274 19.89 -16.12 -6.68
CA MET A 274 20.52 -15.03 -7.42
C MET A 274 20.77 -15.37 -8.90
N ALA A 275 21.13 -16.63 -9.20
CA ALA A 275 21.32 -17.08 -10.59
C ALA A 275 20.07 -16.91 -11.48
N GLU A 276 18.88 -16.90 -10.89
CA GLU A 276 17.61 -16.70 -11.60
C GLU A 276 17.09 -15.26 -11.50
N LEU A 277 17.35 -14.56 -10.38
CA LEU A 277 16.88 -13.19 -10.17
C LEU A 277 17.76 -12.12 -10.84
N ASP A 278 19.08 -12.25 -10.82
CA ASP A 278 19.99 -11.27 -11.46
C ASP A 278 19.68 -11.04 -12.95
N PRO A 279 19.53 -12.09 -13.79
CA PRO A 279 19.22 -11.89 -15.21
C PRO A 279 17.76 -11.51 -15.49
N SER A 280 16.87 -11.58 -14.49
CA SER A 280 15.42 -11.35 -14.69
C SER A 280 15.03 -9.89 -14.92
N GLY A 281 15.89 -8.94 -14.52
CA GLY A 281 15.58 -7.51 -14.53
C GLY A 281 14.60 -7.05 -13.43
N LEU A 282 14.05 -7.95 -12.62
CA LEU A 282 13.05 -7.66 -11.58
C LEU A 282 13.64 -6.94 -10.37
N ILE A 283 14.94 -7.05 -10.13
CA ILE A 283 15.59 -6.61 -8.90
C ILE A 283 16.50 -5.40 -9.09
N GLN A 284 16.61 -4.63 -8.02
CA GLN A 284 17.66 -3.64 -7.83
C GLN A 284 18.38 -3.97 -6.52
N GLN A 285 19.64 -4.39 -6.62
CA GLN A 285 20.44 -4.68 -5.44
C GLN A 285 20.72 -3.39 -4.64
N VAL A 286 20.58 -3.48 -3.33
CA VAL A 286 20.80 -2.42 -2.34
C VAL A 286 21.80 -2.96 -1.32
N PRO A 287 22.89 -2.22 -1.03
CA PRO A 287 23.86 -2.65 -0.03
C PRO A 287 23.23 -2.64 1.37
N ALA A 288 23.51 -3.70 2.14
CA ALA A 288 23.08 -3.79 3.53
C ALA A 288 23.77 -2.72 4.39
N LYS A 289 23.05 -2.24 5.42
CA LYS A 289 23.55 -1.26 6.38
C LYS A 289 23.67 -1.90 7.76
N ARG A 290 24.68 -1.50 8.53
CA ARG A 290 24.85 -1.89 9.94
C ARG A 290 23.85 -1.17 10.83
N TYR A 291 23.02 -1.92 11.56
CA TYR A 291 22.15 -1.37 12.61
C TYR A 291 22.65 -1.71 14.02
N SER A 292 22.22 -0.89 14.98
CA SER A 292 22.46 -1.12 16.41
C SER A 292 21.71 -2.36 16.90
N ASP A 293 22.36 -3.15 17.77
CA ASP A 293 21.77 -4.35 18.39
C ASP A 293 20.50 -4.05 19.22
N ARG A 294 20.19 -2.77 19.51
CA ARG A 294 18.92 -2.37 20.13
C ARG A 294 17.70 -2.89 19.37
N HIS A 295 17.80 -3.06 18.05
CA HIS A 295 16.70 -3.57 17.24
C HIS A 295 16.48 -5.08 17.45
N ILE A 296 17.57 -5.84 17.63
CA ILE A 296 17.51 -7.26 18.00
C ILE A 296 16.94 -7.37 19.41
N ARG A 297 17.48 -6.59 20.37
CA ARG A 297 17.06 -6.61 21.78
C ARG A 297 15.65 -6.05 22.04
N ALA A 298 15.05 -5.37 21.06
CA ALA A 298 13.65 -4.95 21.12
C ALA A 298 12.67 -6.09 20.85
N VAL A 299 13.16 -7.23 20.38
CA VAL A 299 12.38 -8.43 20.05
C VAL A 299 12.85 -9.65 20.86
N HIS A 300 14.17 -9.79 21.01
CA HIS A 300 14.82 -10.89 21.71
C HIS A 300 15.29 -10.47 23.10
N ASP A 301 15.18 -11.37 24.08
CA ASP A 301 15.75 -11.21 25.42
C ASP A 301 17.26 -10.98 25.29
N GLY A 302 17.77 -9.96 25.98
CA GLY A 302 19.18 -9.59 25.90
C GLY A 302 20.12 -10.75 26.25
N ARG A 303 19.72 -11.64 27.15
CA ARG A 303 20.52 -12.80 27.57
C ARG A 303 20.65 -13.85 26.46
N LEU A 304 19.62 -14.04 25.65
CA LEU A 304 19.69 -14.89 24.45
C LEU A 304 20.72 -14.31 23.48
N VAL A 305 20.63 -13.01 23.18
CA VAL A 305 21.54 -12.32 22.24
C VAL A 305 23.00 -12.43 22.72
N ASP A 306 23.22 -12.19 24.01
CA ASP A 306 24.56 -12.28 24.61
C ASP A 306 25.07 -13.72 24.62
N TYR A 307 24.21 -14.70 24.90
CA TYR A 307 24.56 -16.11 24.87
C TYR A 307 24.96 -16.58 23.47
N VAL A 308 24.12 -16.34 22.44
CA VAL A 308 24.43 -16.76 21.05
C VAL A 308 25.78 -16.19 20.60
N ARG A 309 26.03 -14.90 20.89
CA ARG A 309 27.33 -14.27 20.59
C ARG A 309 28.48 -14.98 21.29
N LYS A 310 28.36 -15.22 22.59
CA LYS A 310 29.40 -15.86 23.41
C LYS A 310 29.64 -17.31 22.99
N ALA A 311 28.58 -18.09 22.81
CA ALA A 311 28.65 -19.50 22.43
C ALA A 311 29.33 -19.69 21.07
N CYS A 312 29.04 -18.83 20.08
CA CYS A 312 29.76 -18.83 18.80
C CYS A 312 31.26 -18.60 18.99
N LEU A 313 31.66 -17.61 19.80
CA LEU A 313 33.07 -17.36 20.08
C LEU A 313 33.77 -18.57 20.75
N ILE A 314 33.05 -19.31 21.61
CA ILE A 314 33.58 -20.48 22.32
C ILE A 314 33.69 -21.71 21.43
N ALA A 315 32.73 -21.96 20.54
CA ALA A 315 32.70 -23.16 19.69
C ALA A 315 34.03 -23.38 18.97
N GLY A 316 34.69 -22.31 18.53
CA GLY A 316 35.98 -22.34 17.86
C GLY A 316 35.89 -22.81 16.39
N PRO A 317 37.02 -22.85 15.67
CA PRO A 317 37.03 -23.14 14.25
C PRO A 317 36.64 -24.59 13.94
N LYS A 318 35.75 -24.76 12.95
CA LYS A 318 35.26 -26.06 12.45
C LYS A 318 34.56 -26.94 13.49
N LYS A 319 34.11 -26.37 14.61
CA LYS A 319 33.29 -27.06 15.62
C LYS A 319 31.95 -26.37 15.76
N SER A 320 30.98 -27.14 16.20
CA SER A 320 29.60 -26.72 16.43
C SER A 320 29.15 -27.20 17.81
N ILE A 321 28.44 -26.35 18.54
CA ILE A 321 27.75 -26.73 19.77
C ILE A 321 26.34 -27.16 19.39
N TYR A 322 25.99 -28.42 19.67
CA TYR A 322 24.63 -28.93 19.50
C TYR A 322 23.93 -29.00 20.85
N PRO A 323 22.73 -28.42 20.99
CA PRO A 323 21.91 -28.58 22.18
C PRO A 323 21.44 -30.04 22.31
N TYR A 324 21.55 -30.60 23.52
CA TYR A 324 21.16 -31.99 23.80
C TYR A 324 20.40 -32.18 25.13
N VAL A 325 20.31 -31.16 25.99
CA VAL A 325 19.56 -31.18 27.26
C VAL A 325 18.66 -29.96 27.37
N PHE A 326 17.35 -30.15 27.53
CA PHE A 326 16.35 -29.09 27.50
C PHE A 326 15.62 -28.95 28.86
N PRO A 327 15.45 -27.74 29.41
CA PRO A 327 14.88 -27.53 30.74
C PRO A 327 13.33 -27.49 30.71
N LEU A 328 12.68 -28.65 30.51
CA LEU A 328 11.20 -28.73 30.41
C LEU A 328 10.45 -28.44 31.73
N ARG A 329 10.96 -28.94 32.87
CA ARG A 329 10.24 -28.87 34.16
C ARG A 329 10.62 -27.67 35.03
N ASN A 330 11.85 -27.18 34.93
CA ASN A 330 12.36 -26.08 35.75
C ASN A 330 13.33 -25.18 34.95
N PRO A 331 12.80 -24.17 34.24
CA PRO A 331 13.63 -23.20 33.53
C PRO A 331 14.16 -22.07 34.43
N ALA A 332 13.98 -22.12 35.76
CA ALA A 332 14.38 -21.00 36.63
C ALA A 332 15.89 -20.92 36.88
N ARG A 333 16.65 -22.00 36.61
CA ARG A 333 18.10 -22.07 36.85
C ARG A 333 18.85 -22.46 35.58
N ALA A 334 19.59 -21.52 35.02
CA ALA A 334 20.45 -21.75 33.86
C ALA A 334 21.72 -22.56 34.25
N PRO A 335 22.15 -23.54 33.45
CA PRO A 335 23.44 -24.20 33.60
C PRO A 335 24.61 -23.21 33.51
N LYS A 336 25.71 -23.50 34.22
CA LYS A 336 26.95 -22.71 34.13
C LYS A 336 27.82 -23.09 32.93
N ASP A 337 27.73 -24.34 32.49
CA ASP A 337 28.46 -24.82 31.32
C ASP A 337 27.80 -24.28 30.04
N GLU A 338 28.58 -23.58 29.21
CA GLU A 338 28.10 -22.88 28.02
C GLU A 338 27.57 -23.83 26.93
N THR A 339 28.07 -25.06 26.88
CA THR A 339 27.62 -26.07 25.91
C THR A 339 26.29 -26.70 26.33
N VAL A 340 26.10 -26.94 27.64
CA VAL A 340 24.83 -27.40 28.20
C VAL A 340 23.78 -26.27 28.17
N LEU A 341 24.22 -25.02 28.37
CA LEU A 341 23.36 -23.84 28.29
C LEU A 341 22.71 -23.66 26.91
N ALA A 342 23.22 -24.31 25.86
CA ALA A 342 22.63 -24.28 24.53
C ALA A 342 21.18 -24.75 24.52
N GLY A 343 20.87 -25.85 25.21
CA GLY A 343 19.51 -26.38 25.28
C GLY A 343 18.57 -25.57 26.19
N TYR A 344 19.09 -24.63 26.98
CA TYR A 344 18.26 -23.65 27.70
C TYR A 344 17.71 -22.57 26.76
N TYR A 345 18.45 -22.26 25.69
CA TYR A 345 18.11 -21.24 24.70
C TYR A 345 17.68 -21.83 23.35
N CYS A 346 17.59 -23.15 23.20
CA CYS A 346 17.23 -23.80 21.94
C CYS A 346 15.97 -24.65 22.11
N ILE A 347 15.15 -24.75 21.06
CA ILE A 347 13.93 -25.58 21.02
C ILE A 347 14.10 -26.89 20.24
N ASP A 348 15.26 -27.13 19.63
CA ASP A 348 15.55 -28.36 18.87
C ASP A 348 17.01 -28.82 19.07
N THR A 349 17.37 -29.95 18.47
CA THR A 349 18.72 -30.56 18.50
C THR A 349 19.53 -30.37 17.21
N PHE A 350 18.97 -29.73 16.18
CA PHE A 350 19.53 -29.69 14.83
C PHE A 350 19.91 -28.28 14.35
N THR A 351 19.80 -27.27 15.23
CA THR A 351 20.26 -25.90 15.02
C THR A 351 21.58 -25.67 15.77
N PRO A 352 22.76 -25.94 15.18
CA PRO A 352 24.03 -25.81 15.89
C PRO A 352 24.50 -24.37 16.06
N LEU A 353 25.35 -24.11 17.05
CA LEU A 353 26.11 -22.85 17.17
C LEU A 353 27.56 -23.08 16.76
N ASN A 354 27.97 -22.54 15.61
CA ASN A 354 29.37 -22.47 15.18
C ASN A 354 29.91 -21.03 15.28
N GLN A 355 31.22 -20.85 15.08
CA GLN A 355 31.88 -19.54 15.21
C GLN A 355 31.29 -18.42 14.35
N ASN A 356 30.61 -18.76 13.25
CA ASN A 356 30.09 -17.80 12.28
C ASN A 356 28.58 -17.59 12.37
N ALA A 357 27.85 -18.38 13.19
CA ALA A 357 26.39 -18.31 13.27
C ALA A 357 25.89 -16.94 13.72
N TYR A 358 26.49 -16.38 14.77
CA TYR A 358 26.14 -15.04 15.25
C TYR A 358 26.38 -13.95 14.18
N LEU A 359 27.52 -13.98 13.50
CA LEU A 359 27.84 -12.98 12.46
C LEU A 359 26.84 -13.06 11.30
N ALA A 360 26.59 -14.26 10.78
CA ALA A 360 25.65 -14.48 9.69
C ALA A 360 24.21 -14.09 10.07
N ALA A 361 23.73 -14.50 11.26
CA ALA A 361 22.40 -14.16 11.75
C ALA A 361 22.23 -12.65 11.97
N ARG A 362 23.26 -11.99 12.49
CA ARG A 362 23.22 -10.55 12.74
C ARG A 362 23.33 -9.73 11.44
N SER A 363 24.00 -10.25 10.42
CA SER A 363 23.95 -9.69 9.06
C SER A 363 22.61 -9.92 8.35
N ALA A 364 21.95 -11.07 8.59
CA ALA A 364 20.58 -11.31 8.12
C ALA A 364 19.58 -10.27 8.68
N VAL A 365 19.71 -9.94 9.97
CA VAL A 365 18.91 -8.87 10.60
C VAL A 365 19.16 -7.51 9.94
N ASP A 366 20.42 -7.16 9.67
CA ASP A 366 20.75 -5.90 8.97
C ASP A 366 20.11 -5.83 7.59
N CYS A 367 20.07 -6.93 6.86
CA CYS A 367 19.43 -6.99 5.55
C CYS A 367 17.92 -6.76 5.66
N ALA A 368 17.26 -7.42 6.63
CA ALA A 368 15.84 -7.25 6.88
C ALA A 368 15.50 -5.80 7.31
N LEU A 369 16.31 -5.19 8.18
CA LEU A 369 16.14 -3.79 8.59
C LEU A 369 16.42 -2.81 7.44
N THR A 370 17.42 -3.07 6.60
CA THR A 370 17.70 -2.25 5.41
C THR A 370 16.52 -2.31 4.44
N ALA A 371 15.97 -3.50 4.19
CA ALA A 371 14.82 -3.68 3.31
C ALA A 371 13.55 -3.04 3.89
N ALA A 372 13.32 -3.13 5.21
CA ALA A 372 12.26 -2.40 5.89
C ALA A 372 12.42 -0.86 5.77
N GLU A 373 13.65 -0.34 5.89
CA GLU A 373 13.94 1.07 5.67
C GLU A 373 13.60 1.49 4.23
N LYS A 374 13.89 0.66 3.22
CA LYS A 374 13.50 0.93 1.82
C LYS A 374 11.98 1.04 1.66
N VAL A 375 11.22 0.20 2.35
CA VAL A 375 9.74 0.30 2.37
C VAL A 375 9.29 1.62 3.03
N LEU A 376 9.90 2.03 4.15
CA LEU A 376 9.63 3.33 4.81
C LEU A 376 9.99 4.53 3.93
N GLU A 377 11.05 4.41 3.13
CA GLU A 377 11.48 5.40 2.14
C GLU A 377 10.52 5.44 0.93
N GLY A 378 9.59 4.49 0.81
CA GLY A 378 8.52 4.46 -0.19
C GLY A 378 8.77 3.51 -1.36
N ALA A 379 9.68 2.54 -1.21
CA ALA A 379 9.71 1.39 -2.11
C ALA A 379 8.40 0.61 -2.01
N GLY A 380 7.81 0.23 -3.16
CA GLY A 380 6.60 -0.58 -3.19
C GLY A 380 6.86 -2.02 -2.77
N LEU A 381 8.00 -2.56 -3.21
CA LEU A 381 8.45 -3.93 -2.93
C LEU A 381 9.92 -3.90 -2.51
N ALA A 382 10.24 -4.62 -1.44
CA ALA A 382 11.60 -4.90 -1.01
C ALA A 382 11.74 -6.39 -0.68
N TYR A 383 12.96 -6.92 -0.85
CA TYR A 383 13.27 -8.30 -0.57
C TYR A 383 14.55 -8.41 0.26
N ALA A 384 14.46 -8.97 1.46
CA ALA A 384 15.60 -9.37 2.26
C ALA A 384 15.96 -10.83 1.94
N LEU A 385 16.94 -11.01 1.06
CA LEU A 385 17.48 -12.32 0.71
C LEU A 385 18.51 -12.73 1.76
N VAL A 386 18.00 -13.37 2.82
CA VAL A 386 18.75 -13.66 4.04
C VAL A 386 19.03 -15.14 4.23
N ARG A 387 20.10 -15.41 4.96
CA ARG A 387 20.49 -16.71 5.50
C ARG A 387 21.41 -16.46 6.69
N PRO A 388 21.19 -17.07 7.87
CA PRO A 388 20.13 -18.02 8.20
C PRO A 388 18.69 -17.42 8.20
N PRO A 389 17.64 -18.27 8.13
CA PRO A 389 16.24 -17.85 8.28
C PRO A 389 15.94 -17.35 9.71
N GLY A 390 14.70 -16.93 9.98
CA GLY A 390 14.34 -16.28 11.24
C GLY A 390 13.04 -16.72 11.92
N HIS A 391 12.03 -17.22 11.20
CA HIS A 391 10.66 -17.30 11.74
C HIS A 391 10.45 -18.20 12.98
N HIS A 392 11.35 -19.14 13.25
CA HIS A 392 11.31 -20.03 14.43
C HIS A 392 11.98 -19.45 15.68
N ALA A 393 12.71 -18.34 15.57
CA ALA A 393 13.35 -17.70 16.72
C ALA A 393 12.30 -16.93 17.54
N GLU A 394 12.08 -17.37 18.77
CA GLU A 394 11.21 -16.79 19.79
C GLU A 394 11.95 -15.70 20.59
N THR A 395 11.27 -14.95 21.46
CA THR A 395 11.94 -13.93 22.29
C THR A 395 13.07 -14.50 23.13
N ARG A 396 12.98 -15.75 23.60
CA ARG A 396 13.97 -16.36 24.52
C ARG A 396 14.67 -17.58 23.96
N SER A 397 14.35 -18.00 22.74
CA SER A 397 14.87 -19.25 22.19
C SER A 397 15.18 -19.15 20.70
N PHE A 398 16.24 -19.81 20.27
CA PHE A 398 16.55 -20.08 18.86
C PHE A 398 16.15 -21.51 18.47
N GLY A 399 16.04 -21.80 17.18
CA GLY A 399 15.70 -23.13 16.67
C GLY A 399 15.20 -23.10 15.22
N GLY A 400 14.95 -24.25 14.61
CA GLY A 400 14.52 -24.38 13.22
C GLY A 400 15.48 -23.72 12.24
N PHE A 401 16.79 -23.83 12.45
CA PHE A 401 17.85 -23.11 11.73
C PHE A 401 17.88 -21.58 11.97
N CYS A 402 16.99 -21.04 12.80
CA CYS A 402 16.80 -19.61 13.04
C CYS A 402 17.45 -19.18 14.36
N TYR A 403 18.27 -18.12 14.33
CA TYR A 403 18.89 -17.55 15.55
C TYR A 403 18.25 -16.24 15.99
N PHE A 404 17.90 -15.39 15.03
CA PHE A 404 17.18 -14.14 15.26
C PHE A 404 16.03 -14.03 14.27
N ASN A 405 14.88 -13.56 14.74
CA ASN A 405 13.69 -13.44 13.92
C ASN A 405 13.75 -12.21 13.01
N ASN A 406 14.30 -12.39 11.80
CA ASN A 406 14.53 -11.34 10.81
C ASN A 406 13.22 -10.57 10.48
N ALA A 407 12.15 -11.31 10.16
CA ALA A 407 10.87 -10.75 9.79
C ALA A 407 10.20 -10.03 10.97
N ALA A 408 10.24 -10.58 12.18
CA ALA A 408 9.67 -9.94 13.36
C ALA A 408 10.46 -8.68 13.76
N ILE A 409 11.79 -8.67 13.66
CA ILE A 409 12.59 -7.47 13.91
C ILE A 409 12.25 -6.35 12.92
N ALA A 410 12.10 -6.67 11.64
CA ALA A 410 11.65 -5.73 10.62
C ALA A 410 10.22 -5.24 10.87
N ALA A 411 9.28 -6.15 11.18
CA ALA A 411 7.90 -5.82 11.50
C ALA A 411 7.81 -4.91 12.74
N ASN A 412 8.60 -5.17 13.78
CA ASN A 412 8.64 -4.35 14.99
C ASN A 412 9.15 -2.92 14.70
N LEU A 413 10.10 -2.75 13.77
CA LEU A 413 10.50 -1.42 13.30
C LEU A 413 9.36 -0.73 12.55
N LEU A 414 8.70 -1.42 11.61
CA LEU A 414 7.62 -0.89 10.80
C LEU A 414 6.38 -0.52 11.64
N ALA A 415 6.09 -1.30 12.68
CA ALA A 415 4.97 -1.08 13.61
C ALA A 415 5.01 0.28 14.30
N ARG A 416 6.19 0.88 14.45
CA ARG A 416 6.36 2.26 14.97
C ARG A 416 5.72 3.31 14.06
N TYR A 417 5.54 3.01 12.77
CA TYR A 417 5.07 3.94 11.74
C TYR A 417 3.67 3.62 11.22
N GLY A 418 3.11 2.45 11.56
CA GLY A 418 1.74 2.06 11.22
C GLY A 418 1.51 0.57 11.46
N LYS A 419 0.24 0.14 11.38
CA LYS A 419 -0.12 -1.28 11.56
C LYS A 419 0.60 -2.19 10.56
N VAL A 420 1.10 -3.33 11.01
CA VAL A 420 1.82 -4.30 10.18
C VAL A 420 1.04 -5.60 10.09
N ALA A 421 0.88 -6.15 8.89
CA ALA A 421 0.46 -7.53 8.75
C ALA A 421 1.68 -8.38 8.39
N MET A 422 1.82 -9.53 9.04
CA MET A 422 2.76 -10.57 8.69
C MET A 422 1.99 -11.73 8.08
N LEU A 423 2.45 -12.21 6.92
CA LEU A 423 1.95 -13.42 6.29
C LEU A 423 3.13 -14.38 6.12
N ASP A 424 3.09 -15.49 6.84
CA ASP A 424 4.04 -16.59 6.70
C ASP A 424 3.46 -17.67 5.78
N ILE A 425 4.16 -17.94 4.69
CA ILE A 425 3.84 -18.98 3.68
C ILE A 425 4.99 -20.00 3.54
N ASP A 426 5.90 -20.06 4.52
CA ASP A 426 6.77 -21.20 4.72
C ASP A 426 5.95 -22.45 5.06
N TYR A 427 6.47 -23.65 4.72
CA TYR A 427 5.78 -24.89 5.03
C TYR A 427 5.57 -25.08 6.54
N HIS A 428 6.49 -24.58 7.36
CA HIS A 428 6.46 -24.71 8.81
C HIS A 428 5.79 -23.50 9.47
N HIS A 429 5.20 -23.73 10.64
CA HIS A 429 4.63 -22.64 11.42
C HIS A 429 5.73 -21.71 11.94
N GLY A 430 5.59 -20.41 11.67
CA GLY A 430 6.43 -19.35 12.24
C GLY A 430 6.14 -19.08 13.73
N ASN A 431 6.37 -20.08 14.60
CA ASN A 431 6.12 -20.00 16.04
C ASN A 431 6.79 -18.81 16.72
N GLY A 432 8.01 -18.46 16.31
CA GLY A 432 8.71 -17.30 16.84
C GLY A 432 7.97 -15.99 16.55
N GLN A 433 7.46 -15.84 15.32
CA GLN A 433 6.69 -14.65 14.94
C GLN A 433 5.40 -14.55 15.75
N GLN A 434 4.69 -15.67 15.89
CA GLN A 434 3.49 -15.75 16.70
C GLN A 434 3.77 -15.35 18.16
N GLU A 435 4.78 -15.93 18.79
CA GLU A 435 5.10 -15.69 20.21
C GLU A 435 5.44 -14.22 20.48
N ILE A 436 6.31 -13.64 19.64
CA ILE A 436 6.77 -12.24 19.77
C ILE A 436 5.60 -11.24 19.75
N PHE A 437 4.56 -11.49 18.95
CA PHE A 437 3.42 -10.58 18.78
C PHE A 437 2.13 -11.06 19.43
N TYR A 438 2.16 -12.17 20.18
CA TYR A 438 0.95 -12.86 20.66
C TYR A 438 0.02 -11.99 21.52
N ASN A 439 0.60 -11.00 22.21
CA ASN A 439 -0.11 -10.05 23.08
C ASN A 439 -0.26 -8.64 22.47
N ARG A 440 -0.08 -8.49 21.15
CA ARG A 440 -0.06 -7.20 20.44
C ARG A 440 -1.11 -7.13 19.33
N SER A 441 -1.70 -5.95 19.15
CA SER A 441 -2.71 -5.67 18.11
C SER A 441 -2.21 -4.77 16.97
N ASP A 442 -1.04 -4.18 17.14
CA ASP A 442 -0.39 -3.33 16.12
C ASP A 442 0.28 -4.17 15.01
N VAL A 443 0.51 -5.45 15.28
CA VAL A 443 0.99 -6.44 14.31
C VAL A 443 0.00 -7.61 14.25
N LEU A 444 -0.53 -7.89 13.06
CA LEU A 444 -1.31 -9.10 12.78
C LEU A 444 -0.36 -10.20 12.30
N THR A 445 -0.38 -11.37 12.93
CA THR A 445 0.34 -12.57 12.46
C THR A 445 -0.62 -13.54 11.78
N VAL A 446 -0.30 -13.94 10.55
CA VAL A 446 -1.03 -14.96 9.79
C VAL A 446 -0.03 -15.98 9.30
N SER A 447 -0.24 -17.27 9.58
CA SER A 447 0.65 -18.35 9.11
C SER A 447 -0.17 -19.46 8.46
N ILE A 448 0.22 -19.87 7.26
CA ILE A 448 -0.32 -21.04 6.55
C ILE A 448 0.78 -22.09 6.50
N HIS A 449 0.55 -23.23 7.15
CA HIS A 449 1.59 -24.23 7.38
C HIS A 449 1.01 -25.64 7.46
N ALA A 450 1.88 -26.64 7.39
CA ALA A 450 1.53 -28.02 7.69
C ALA A 450 1.10 -28.18 9.15
N HIS A 451 0.10 -29.03 9.39
CA HIS A 451 -0.48 -29.19 10.72
C HIS A 451 0.59 -29.62 11.74
N PRO A 452 0.68 -28.96 12.91
CA PRO A 452 1.74 -29.23 13.88
C PRO A 452 1.76 -30.67 14.40
N SER A 453 0.64 -31.41 14.32
CA SER A 453 0.61 -32.82 14.75
C SER A 453 1.60 -33.74 14.00
N PHE A 454 2.09 -33.33 12.83
CA PHE A 454 3.07 -34.12 12.04
C PHE A 454 4.25 -33.30 11.52
N ALA A 455 4.21 -31.97 11.61
CA ALA A 455 5.27 -31.09 11.14
C ALA A 455 5.84 -30.21 12.27
N TYR A 456 7.13 -29.90 12.18
CA TYR A 456 7.78 -28.95 13.08
C TYR A 456 7.04 -27.59 13.03
N PRO A 457 6.80 -26.91 14.18
CA PRO A 457 7.43 -27.08 15.50
C PRO A 457 6.68 -27.97 16.49
N TYR A 458 5.64 -28.70 16.07
CA TYR A 458 4.85 -29.66 16.85
C TYR A 458 3.98 -29.13 17.99
N PHE A 459 4.42 -28.09 18.69
CA PHE A 459 3.81 -27.64 19.96
C PHE A 459 3.00 -26.35 19.85
N THR A 460 3.06 -25.69 18.69
CA THR A 460 2.30 -24.46 18.37
C THR A 460 1.93 -24.46 16.89
N GLY A 461 1.02 -23.56 16.49
CA GLY A 461 0.47 -23.49 15.13
C GLY A 461 -0.95 -24.06 15.05
N PHE A 462 -1.56 -24.40 16.18
CA PHE A 462 -2.93 -24.88 16.19
C PHE A 462 -3.92 -23.73 15.93
N ARG A 463 -5.08 -24.07 15.36
CA ARG A 463 -6.08 -23.10 14.87
C ARG A 463 -6.71 -22.27 15.99
N ASP A 464 -6.75 -22.79 17.21
CA ASP A 464 -7.31 -22.18 18.42
C ASP A 464 -6.39 -21.14 19.07
N GLU A 465 -5.14 -21.05 18.65
CA GLU A 465 -4.17 -20.07 19.13
C GLU A 465 -4.41 -18.69 18.49
N THR A 466 -5.36 -17.91 19.03
CA THR A 466 -5.80 -16.64 18.39
C THR A 466 -5.17 -15.37 18.96
N GLY A 467 -4.18 -15.49 19.85
CA GLY A 467 -3.57 -14.37 20.59
C GLY A 467 -4.21 -14.17 21.96
N ILE A 468 -3.58 -13.33 22.79
CA ILE A 468 -4.02 -13.06 24.18
C ILE A 468 -4.05 -11.57 24.48
N GLY A 469 -4.78 -11.18 25.52
CA GLY A 469 -4.83 -9.79 25.98
C GLY A 469 -5.18 -8.81 24.84
N PRO A 470 -4.45 -7.70 24.66
CA PRO A 470 -4.64 -6.81 23.52
C PRO A 470 -4.46 -7.49 22.15
N GLY A 471 -3.67 -8.56 22.06
CA GLY A 471 -3.45 -9.33 20.84
C GLY A 471 -4.53 -10.37 20.53
N ALA A 472 -5.55 -10.52 21.38
CA ALA A 472 -6.64 -11.45 21.12
C ALA A 472 -7.33 -11.17 19.77
N GLY A 473 -7.40 -12.19 18.91
CA GLY A 473 -7.91 -12.10 17.55
C GLY A 473 -6.91 -11.55 16.53
N PHE A 474 -5.67 -11.23 16.91
CA PHE A 474 -4.60 -10.74 16.02
C PHE A 474 -3.53 -11.80 15.68
N ASN A 475 -3.76 -13.06 16.05
CA ASN A 475 -3.06 -14.21 15.46
C ASN A 475 -4.05 -15.09 14.68
N LEU A 476 -3.64 -15.56 13.50
CA LEU A 476 -4.41 -16.50 12.69
C LEU A 476 -3.50 -17.61 12.17
N ASN A 477 -3.69 -18.82 12.70
CA ASN A 477 -3.08 -20.04 12.17
C ASN A 477 -4.04 -20.76 11.23
N ILE A 478 -3.54 -21.14 10.05
CA ILE A 478 -4.26 -21.94 9.07
C ILE A 478 -3.46 -23.24 8.86
N PRO A 479 -3.54 -24.20 9.80
CA PRO A 479 -2.87 -25.48 9.65
C PRO A 479 -3.59 -26.34 8.59
N LEU A 480 -2.81 -26.98 7.72
CA LEU A 480 -3.29 -27.80 6.60
C LEU A 480 -2.78 -29.25 6.70
N SER A 481 -3.47 -30.18 6.05
CA SER A 481 -3.10 -31.59 6.05
C SER A 481 -1.75 -31.86 5.38
N GLU A 482 -1.16 -33.01 5.69
CA GLU A 482 0.14 -33.45 5.15
C GLU A 482 0.12 -33.53 3.62
N HIS A 483 -1.02 -33.93 3.06
CA HIS A 483 -1.24 -33.96 1.62
C HIS A 483 -2.32 -32.95 1.25
N ILE A 484 -1.93 -31.96 0.45
CA ILE A 484 -2.83 -30.99 -0.16
C ILE A 484 -2.49 -30.77 -1.62
N THR A 485 -3.48 -30.32 -2.38
CA THR A 485 -3.26 -29.79 -3.73
C THR A 485 -2.75 -28.34 -3.66
N PRO A 486 -2.06 -27.85 -4.70
CA PRO A 486 -1.70 -26.44 -4.80
C PRO A 486 -2.92 -25.50 -4.75
N GLU A 487 -4.10 -25.97 -5.15
CA GLU A 487 -5.34 -25.19 -5.05
C GLU A 487 -5.80 -25.03 -3.60
N GLN A 488 -5.76 -26.09 -2.79
CA GLN A 488 -6.05 -26.00 -1.36
C GLN A 488 -5.08 -25.04 -0.65
N HIS A 489 -3.79 -25.08 -1.01
CA HIS A 489 -2.81 -24.11 -0.52
C HIS A 489 -3.19 -22.67 -0.90
N ARG A 490 -3.51 -22.39 -2.18
CA ARG A 490 -3.96 -21.06 -2.62
C ARG A 490 -5.23 -20.60 -1.90
N ASN A 491 -6.18 -21.49 -1.64
CA ASN A 491 -7.42 -21.16 -0.93
C ASN A 491 -7.14 -20.74 0.52
N ALA A 492 -6.18 -21.39 1.19
CA ALA A 492 -5.70 -21.01 2.51
C ALA A 492 -4.98 -19.65 2.50
N VAL A 493 -4.10 -19.41 1.52
CA VAL A 493 -3.47 -18.10 1.33
C VAL A 493 -4.53 -17.01 1.08
N ALA A 494 -5.56 -17.29 0.27
CA ALA A 494 -6.67 -16.37 0.04
C ALA A 494 -7.45 -16.06 1.34
N GLU A 495 -7.59 -17.02 2.25
CA GLU A 495 -8.17 -16.80 3.59
C GLU A 495 -7.33 -15.86 4.44
N GLY A 496 -6.03 -16.12 4.52
CA GLY A 496 -5.09 -15.22 5.19
C GLY A 496 -5.14 -13.81 4.62
N LEU A 497 -5.12 -13.67 3.30
CA LEU A 497 -5.19 -12.39 2.60
C LEU A 497 -6.52 -11.65 2.84
N ARG A 498 -7.65 -12.35 3.01
CA ARG A 498 -8.92 -11.72 3.46
C ARG A 498 -8.78 -11.12 4.86
N ARG A 499 -8.10 -11.81 5.78
CA ARG A 499 -7.82 -11.32 7.14
C ARG A 499 -6.87 -10.13 7.13
N VAL A 500 -5.84 -10.15 6.29
CA VAL A 500 -4.91 -9.02 6.07
C VAL A 500 -5.68 -7.80 5.53
N ARG A 501 -6.53 -7.98 4.52
CA ARG A 501 -7.35 -6.90 3.97
C ARG A 501 -8.28 -6.27 5.00
N ARG A 502 -8.91 -7.07 5.87
CA ARG A 502 -9.76 -6.57 6.97
C ARG A 502 -8.96 -5.77 7.99
N PHE A 503 -7.73 -6.20 8.28
CA PHE A 503 -6.83 -5.48 9.19
C PHE A 503 -6.36 -4.14 8.62
N ALA A 504 -6.28 -4.05 7.29
CA ALA A 504 -5.85 -2.86 6.54
C ALA A 504 -4.50 -2.33 7.06
N PRO A 505 -3.41 -3.11 6.88
CA PRO A 505 -2.09 -2.71 7.33
C PRO A 505 -1.55 -1.51 6.53
N ALA A 506 -0.68 -0.74 7.17
CA ALA A 506 0.15 0.26 6.50
C ALA A 506 1.34 -0.40 5.78
N TYR A 507 1.86 -1.51 6.36
CA TYR A 507 2.99 -2.26 5.82
C TYR A 507 2.70 -3.76 5.84
N PHE A 508 3.14 -4.45 4.80
CA PHE A 508 2.96 -5.89 4.67
C PHE A 508 4.32 -6.59 4.72
N VAL A 509 4.48 -7.56 5.60
CA VAL A 509 5.69 -8.40 5.69
C VAL A 509 5.31 -9.82 5.31
N VAL A 510 6.04 -10.41 4.36
CA VAL A 510 5.82 -11.78 3.91
C VAL A 510 7.06 -12.61 4.26
N SER A 511 6.89 -13.59 5.13
CA SER A 511 7.90 -14.63 5.35
C SER A 511 7.71 -15.72 4.29
N LEU A 512 8.73 -15.86 3.44
CA LEU A 512 8.67 -16.65 2.22
C LEU A 512 9.58 -17.87 2.34
N GLY A 513 8.98 -19.03 2.56
CA GLY A 513 9.61 -20.33 2.35
C GLY A 513 9.27 -20.92 0.98
N PHE A 514 10.24 -21.60 0.37
CA PHE A 514 10.01 -22.37 -0.87
C PHE A 514 9.92 -23.88 -0.62
N ASP A 515 9.88 -24.30 0.64
CA ASP A 515 9.77 -25.70 1.08
C ASP A 515 8.36 -26.29 0.94
N THR A 516 7.38 -25.47 0.56
CA THR A 516 6.09 -25.95 0.05
C THR A 516 6.18 -26.55 -1.38
N ALA A 517 7.36 -26.50 -2.00
CA ALA A 517 7.60 -26.98 -3.36
C ALA A 517 7.65 -28.51 -3.46
N ARG A 518 7.23 -29.03 -4.62
CA ARG A 518 7.27 -30.47 -4.91
C ARG A 518 8.68 -31.04 -4.75
N GLY A 519 8.79 -32.00 -3.83
CA GLY A 519 10.01 -32.76 -3.59
C GLY A 519 11.07 -31.99 -2.83
N ASP A 520 10.69 -30.92 -2.13
CA ASP A 520 11.54 -30.33 -1.10
C ASP A 520 11.76 -31.33 0.04
N PRO A 521 12.98 -31.44 0.59
CA PRO A 521 13.27 -32.44 1.64
C PRO A 521 12.60 -32.14 2.98
N THR A 522 12.12 -30.91 3.23
CA THR A 522 11.51 -30.53 4.51
C THR A 522 10.01 -30.30 4.43
N GLY A 523 9.39 -30.53 3.27
CA GLY A 523 7.95 -30.31 3.08
C GLY A 523 7.32 -31.33 2.14
N THR A 524 6.06 -31.65 2.38
CA THR A 524 5.32 -32.72 1.67
C THR A 524 4.41 -32.21 0.56
N TRP A 525 4.27 -30.89 0.41
CA TRP A 525 3.36 -30.29 -0.58
C TRP A 525 3.95 -30.31 -1.99
N SER A 526 3.11 -29.96 -2.97
CA SER A 526 3.39 -30.21 -4.39
C SER A 526 3.43 -28.95 -5.26
N ASN A 527 3.66 -27.77 -4.67
CA ASN A 527 3.73 -26.51 -5.42
C ASN A 527 4.86 -26.55 -6.45
N ARG A 528 4.64 -25.89 -7.59
CA ARG A 528 5.63 -25.71 -8.65
C ARG A 528 5.77 -24.23 -8.97
N GLY A 529 6.70 -23.88 -9.87
CA GLY A 529 6.93 -22.49 -10.29
C GLY A 529 5.64 -21.72 -10.61
N LYS A 530 4.71 -22.30 -11.38
CA LYS A 530 3.41 -21.67 -11.70
C LYS A 530 2.54 -21.37 -10.47
N ASP A 531 2.63 -22.18 -9.43
CA ASP A 531 1.85 -22.01 -8.21
C ASP A 531 2.47 -20.89 -7.37
N PHE A 532 3.80 -20.78 -7.33
CA PHE A 532 4.49 -19.64 -6.73
C PHE A 532 4.22 -18.32 -7.44
N ASP A 533 4.13 -18.31 -8.78
CA ASP A 533 3.68 -17.13 -9.54
C ASP A 533 2.29 -16.67 -9.11
N GLN A 534 1.33 -17.60 -9.01
CA GLN A 534 -0.03 -17.29 -8.56
C GLN A 534 -0.06 -16.77 -7.12
N LEU A 535 0.72 -17.37 -6.21
CA LEU A 535 0.84 -16.89 -4.83
C LEU A 535 1.41 -15.46 -4.77
N GLY A 536 2.51 -15.21 -5.50
CA GLY A 536 3.09 -13.88 -5.61
C GLY A 536 2.09 -12.86 -6.14
N ARG A 537 1.35 -13.21 -7.20
CA ARG A 537 0.32 -12.37 -7.80
C ARG A 537 -0.81 -12.02 -6.82
N MET A 538 -1.36 -13.02 -6.14
CA MET A 538 -2.42 -12.81 -5.13
C MET A 538 -1.97 -11.86 -4.03
N ILE A 539 -0.73 -12.00 -3.55
CA ILE A 539 -0.13 -11.12 -2.54
C ILE A 539 0.04 -9.70 -3.11
N GLY A 540 0.58 -9.57 -4.32
CA GLY A 540 0.86 -8.29 -4.96
C GLY A 540 -0.40 -7.46 -5.27
N GLU A 541 -1.51 -8.11 -5.64
CA GLU A 541 -2.78 -7.46 -6.00
C GLU A 541 -3.41 -6.65 -4.85
N HIS A 542 -2.96 -6.83 -3.60
CA HIS A 542 -3.36 -5.98 -2.48
C HIS A 542 -2.72 -4.58 -2.50
N GLY A 543 -1.64 -4.37 -3.24
CA GLY A 543 -1.01 -3.06 -3.43
C GLY A 543 -0.32 -2.46 -2.20
N TYR A 544 -0.21 -3.19 -1.09
CA TYR A 544 0.48 -2.71 0.11
C TYR A 544 2.00 -2.58 -0.11
N PRO A 545 2.68 -1.62 0.53
CA PRO A 545 4.14 -1.61 0.62
C PRO A 545 4.60 -2.91 1.29
N THR A 546 5.29 -3.76 0.52
CA THR A 546 5.56 -5.15 0.90
C THR A 546 7.06 -5.40 1.08
N LEU A 547 7.44 -5.89 2.25
CA LEU A 547 8.74 -6.49 2.53
C LEU A 547 8.61 -8.01 2.47
N VAL A 548 9.35 -8.66 1.58
CA VAL A 548 9.51 -10.11 1.58
C VAL A 548 10.79 -10.46 2.34
N VAL A 549 10.74 -11.48 3.20
CA VAL A 549 11.90 -11.98 3.95
C VAL A 549 12.05 -13.47 3.66
N GLN A 550 13.23 -13.88 3.19
CA GLN A 550 13.51 -15.29 2.88
C GLN A 550 13.55 -16.15 4.15
N GLU A 551 12.79 -17.24 4.17
CA GLU A 551 12.82 -18.28 5.21
C GLU A 551 13.39 -19.59 4.62
N GLY A 552 12.60 -20.69 4.60
CA GLY A 552 12.99 -22.03 4.16
C GLY A 552 13.01 -22.24 2.64
N GLY A 553 13.08 -23.52 2.23
CA GLY A 553 13.22 -23.96 0.84
C GLY A 553 14.63 -24.45 0.52
N TYR A 554 14.75 -25.75 0.32
CA TYR A 554 16.02 -26.47 0.38
C TYR A 554 16.29 -27.32 -0.87
N ARG A 555 15.30 -27.46 -1.76
CA ARG A 555 15.49 -28.05 -3.08
C ARG A 555 16.18 -27.11 -4.06
N VAL A 556 17.51 -27.01 -3.94
CA VAL A 556 18.39 -26.14 -4.76
C VAL A 556 18.11 -26.22 -6.26
N ARG A 557 17.77 -27.40 -6.80
CA ARG A 557 17.48 -27.58 -8.24
C ARG A 557 16.30 -26.76 -8.77
N THR A 558 15.35 -26.39 -7.93
CA THR A 558 14.15 -25.62 -8.31
C THR A 558 13.99 -24.31 -7.55
N LEU A 559 14.81 -24.09 -6.52
CA LEU A 559 14.69 -22.95 -5.62
C LEU A 559 14.72 -21.62 -6.36
N GLY A 560 15.73 -21.40 -7.21
CA GLY A 560 15.82 -20.17 -8.00
C GLY A 560 14.64 -19.96 -8.96
N THR A 561 14.21 -21.02 -9.66
CA THR A 561 13.07 -20.93 -10.58
C THR A 561 11.78 -20.61 -9.82
N ASN A 562 11.56 -21.21 -8.65
CA ASN A 562 10.41 -20.91 -7.80
C ASN A 562 10.43 -19.45 -7.33
N ALA A 563 11.61 -18.95 -6.92
CA ALA A 563 11.79 -17.56 -6.53
C ALA A 563 11.51 -16.58 -7.67
N ARG A 564 12.06 -16.82 -8.86
CA ARG A 564 11.78 -16.00 -10.04
C ARG A 564 10.28 -15.92 -10.34
N ASN A 565 9.59 -17.07 -10.36
CA ASN A 565 8.15 -17.10 -10.59
C ASN A 565 7.37 -16.33 -9.52
N PHE A 566 7.67 -16.54 -8.23
CA PHE A 566 7.03 -15.79 -7.15
C PHE A 566 7.17 -14.27 -7.34
N PHE A 567 8.39 -13.79 -7.59
CA PHE A 567 8.64 -12.37 -7.74
C PHE A 567 8.08 -11.79 -9.04
N SER A 568 8.05 -12.55 -10.14
CA SER A 568 7.31 -12.17 -11.35
C SER A 568 5.84 -11.94 -11.06
N GLY A 569 5.18 -12.89 -10.39
CA GLY A 569 3.80 -12.76 -9.96
C GLY A 569 3.58 -11.58 -9.03
N LEU A 570 4.44 -11.41 -8.02
CA LEU A 570 4.37 -10.30 -7.05
C LEU A 570 4.47 -8.94 -7.73
N VAL A 571 5.44 -8.75 -8.63
CA VAL A 571 5.60 -7.52 -9.39
C VAL A 571 4.40 -7.28 -10.30
N ALA A 572 3.89 -8.31 -10.98
CA ALA A 572 2.72 -8.20 -11.85
C ALA A 572 1.46 -7.81 -11.06
N GLY A 573 1.20 -8.46 -9.92
CA GLY A 573 0.08 -8.14 -9.04
C GLY A 573 0.18 -6.74 -8.45
N HIS A 574 1.36 -6.37 -7.93
CA HIS A 574 1.59 -5.04 -7.35
C HIS A 574 1.53 -3.92 -8.40
N SER A 575 2.05 -4.19 -9.59
CA SER A 575 1.95 -3.27 -10.73
C SER A 575 0.50 -3.14 -11.19
N SER A 576 -0.28 -4.21 -11.21
CA SER A 576 -1.71 -4.15 -11.55
C SER A 576 -2.49 -3.30 -10.54
N ALA A 577 -2.23 -3.46 -9.24
CA ALA A 577 -2.80 -2.60 -8.21
C ALA A 577 -2.37 -1.13 -8.38
N ARG A 578 -1.10 -0.91 -8.75
CA ARG A 578 -0.53 0.42 -9.02
C ARG A 578 -0.94 1.02 -10.35
N GLN A 579 -1.31 0.23 -11.37
CA GLN A 579 -1.74 0.65 -12.70
C GLN A 579 -3.25 0.85 -12.72
N VAL A 580 -4.04 0.11 -11.96
CA VAL A 580 -5.47 0.44 -11.80
C VAL A 580 -5.63 1.81 -11.11
N ALA A 581 -4.65 2.28 -10.34
CA ALA A 581 -4.68 3.62 -9.73
C ALA A 581 -4.49 4.83 -10.71
N PRO A 582 -3.64 4.76 -11.77
CA PRO A 582 -3.53 5.79 -12.81
C PRO A 582 -3.90 5.37 -14.26
N ALA A 583 -4.08 4.09 -14.59
CA ALA A 583 -4.54 3.61 -15.91
C ALA A 583 -6.05 3.72 -16.10
N LEU A 584 -6.80 4.01 -15.04
CA LEU A 584 -8.16 4.57 -15.12
C LEU A 584 -8.20 5.97 -15.79
N ALA A 585 -7.05 6.53 -16.18
CA ALA A 585 -6.95 7.81 -16.89
C ALA A 585 -6.37 7.73 -18.31
N ARG A 586 -6.05 6.54 -18.86
CA ARG A 586 -5.34 6.44 -20.17
C ARG A 586 -6.04 5.70 -21.32
N ASP A 587 -7.05 4.89 -21.10
CA ASP A 587 -7.81 4.30 -22.21
C ASP A 587 -9.04 5.16 -22.58
N ALA A 588 -8.74 6.38 -23.01
CA ALA A 588 -9.64 7.28 -23.73
C ALA A 588 -9.10 7.52 -25.15
N ALA A 589 -8.98 6.45 -25.94
CA ALA A 589 -8.91 6.51 -27.40
C ALA A 589 -9.53 5.25 -28.02
N PRO A 590 -10.30 5.35 -29.12
CA PRO A 590 -11.23 4.31 -29.54
C PRO A 590 -10.52 3.20 -30.33
N GLY A 591 -10.22 2.09 -29.66
CA GLY A 591 -9.90 0.81 -30.30
C GLY A 591 -11.18 0.07 -30.68
N ARG A 592 -11.47 0.00 -31.99
CA ARG A 592 -12.60 -0.74 -32.58
C ARG A 592 -12.58 -2.23 -32.17
N GLY A 593 -13.74 -2.76 -31.76
CA GLY A 593 -13.91 -4.20 -31.50
C GLY A 593 -15.34 -4.65 -31.21
N VAL A 594 -16.16 -4.70 -32.27
CA VAL A 594 -17.31 -5.60 -32.52
C VAL A 594 -18.48 -5.64 -31.51
N ALA A 595 -19.65 -5.18 -31.99
CA ALA A 595 -20.95 -5.28 -31.36
C ALA A 595 -21.43 -6.73 -31.12
N ARG A 596 -22.07 -6.98 -29.98
CA ARG A 596 -23.08 -8.04 -29.77
C ARG A 596 -24.23 -7.47 -28.93
N ASN A 597 -25.47 -7.73 -29.34
CA ASN A 597 -26.74 -7.21 -28.76
C ASN A 597 -27.09 -7.74 -27.34
N GLY A 598 -26.11 -7.95 -26.45
CA GLY A 598 -26.32 -8.43 -25.07
C GLY A 598 -26.35 -7.30 -24.03
N LEU A 599 -26.97 -7.56 -22.87
CA LEU A 599 -26.76 -6.78 -21.65
C LEU A 599 -25.49 -7.28 -20.96
N ASP A 600 -24.51 -6.40 -20.78
CA ASP A 600 -23.28 -6.68 -20.04
C ASP A 600 -23.45 -6.29 -18.57
N TRP A 601 -23.02 -7.18 -17.67
CA TRP A 601 -23.18 -7.01 -16.23
C TRP A 601 -21.82 -6.84 -15.57
N ARG A 602 -21.71 -5.88 -14.66
CA ARG A 602 -20.50 -5.70 -13.85
C ARG A 602 -20.81 -5.22 -12.45
N SER A 603 -19.89 -5.48 -11.53
CA SER A 603 -19.97 -5.02 -10.14
C SER A 603 -18.85 -4.05 -9.75
N ALA A 604 -17.83 -3.94 -10.59
CA ALA A 604 -16.76 -2.97 -10.44
C ALA A 604 -17.20 -1.65 -11.07
N VAL A 605 -17.14 -0.57 -10.29
CA VAL A 605 -17.33 0.81 -10.79
C VAL A 605 -16.04 1.33 -11.43
N MET A 606 -16.19 2.19 -12.43
CA MET A 606 -15.16 2.87 -13.20
C MET A 606 -15.30 4.39 -13.01
N ALA A 607 -14.26 5.16 -13.31
CA ALA A 607 -14.28 6.62 -13.13
C ALA A 607 -15.44 7.29 -13.90
N ASP A 608 -15.70 6.84 -15.13
CA ASP A 608 -16.81 7.33 -15.95
C ASP A 608 -18.18 7.09 -15.32
N ASP A 609 -18.30 6.11 -14.43
CA ASP A 609 -19.58 5.81 -13.80
C ASP A 609 -20.08 6.90 -12.89
N VAL A 610 -19.21 7.78 -12.40
CA VAL A 610 -19.65 8.97 -11.69
C VAL A 610 -20.55 9.79 -12.62
N GLY A 611 -20.11 10.03 -13.85
CA GLY A 611 -20.88 10.75 -14.87
C GLY A 611 -22.03 9.93 -15.45
N ARG A 612 -21.85 8.62 -15.66
CA ARG A 612 -22.88 7.74 -16.23
C ARG A 612 -24.01 7.47 -15.24
N VAL A 613 -23.71 7.23 -13.96
CA VAL A 613 -24.72 7.12 -12.90
C VAL A 613 -25.42 8.46 -12.70
N ARG A 614 -24.69 9.58 -12.66
CA ARG A 614 -25.30 10.93 -12.63
C ARG A 614 -26.31 11.10 -13.78
N SER A 615 -25.88 10.81 -15.01
CA SER A 615 -26.70 10.98 -16.21
C SER A 615 -27.91 10.04 -16.22
N LEU A 616 -27.71 8.78 -15.85
CA LEU A 616 -28.75 7.77 -15.74
C LEU A 616 -29.81 8.19 -14.71
N VAL A 617 -29.38 8.54 -13.49
CA VAL A 617 -30.27 8.97 -12.40
C VAL A 617 -31.02 10.23 -12.80
N ALA A 618 -30.35 11.23 -13.37
CA ALA A 618 -30.99 12.44 -13.90
C ALA A 618 -32.02 12.12 -14.98
N SER A 619 -31.69 11.22 -15.92
CA SER A 619 -32.59 10.84 -17.02
C SER A 619 -33.90 10.18 -16.56
N THR A 620 -33.93 9.62 -15.34
CA THR A 620 -35.18 9.04 -14.81
C THR A 620 -36.25 10.09 -14.54
N GLY A 621 -35.87 11.36 -14.40
CA GLY A 621 -36.77 12.45 -14.02
C GLY A 621 -37.37 12.32 -12.61
N PHE A 622 -36.88 11.34 -11.83
CA PHE A 622 -37.47 10.96 -10.55
C PHE A 622 -36.77 11.61 -9.34
N PHE A 623 -35.50 11.98 -9.50
CA PHE A 623 -34.64 12.50 -8.42
C PHE A 623 -34.40 14.00 -8.57
N ASN A 624 -34.25 14.71 -7.45
CA ASN A 624 -33.82 16.11 -7.45
C ASN A 624 -32.30 16.24 -7.70
N ALA A 625 -31.82 17.46 -7.97
CA ALA A 625 -30.42 17.69 -8.31
C ALA A 625 -29.43 17.24 -7.21
N ALA A 626 -29.78 17.39 -5.93
CA ALA A 626 -28.94 16.93 -4.83
C ALA A 626 -28.90 15.40 -4.74
N GLU A 627 -30.03 14.73 -4.91
CA GLU A 627 -30.13 13.27 -4.96
C GLU A 627 -29.34 12.66 -6.13
N VAL A 628 -29.35 13.32 -7.29
CA VAL A 628 -28.54 12.94 -8.45
C VAL A 628 -27.05 12.97 -8.12
N GLU A 629 -26.58 14.02 -7.43
CA GLU A 629 -25.19 14.11 -7.01
C GLU A 629 -24.84 13.07 -5.94
N VAL A 630 -25.74 12.80 -4.98
CA VAL A 630 -25.54 11.74 -3.98
C VAL A 630 -25.30 10.39 -4.65
N ALA A 631 -26.07 10.03 -5.69
CA ALA A 631 -25.85 8.77 -6.40
C ALA A 631 -24.47 8.70 -7.08
N ALA A 632 -23.98 9.81 -7.62
CA ALA A 632 -22.64 9.92 -8.20
C ALA A 632 -21.53 9.89 -7.13
N ASP A 633 -21.79 10.46 -5.95
CA ASP A 633 -20.89 10.47 -4.82
C ASP A 633 -20.69 9.07 -4.24
N LEU A 634 -21.73 8.23 -4.22
CA LEU A 634 -21.59 6.82 -3.81
C LEU A 634 -20.60 6.06 -4.71
N VAL A 635 -20.60 6.34 -6.00
CA VAL A 635 -19.64 5.77 -6.97
C VAL A 635 -18.24 6.28 -6.67
N THR A 636 -18.10 7.59 -6.43
CA THR A 636 -16.83 8.25 -6.09
C THR A 636 -16.23 7.71 -4.80
N GLU A 637 -17.06 7.52 -3.77
CA GLU A 637 -16.69 6.95 -2.49
C GLU A 637 -16.18 5.51 -2.66
N ARG A 638 -16.88 4.71 -3.47
CA ARG A 638 -16.45 3.35 -3.81
C ARG A 638 -15.14 3.32 -4.60
N LEU A 639 -14.94 4.23 -5.55
CA LEU A 639 -13.68 4.36 -6.29
C LEU A 639 -12.53 4.76 -5.36
N THR A 640 -12.79 5.68 -4.43
CA THR A 640 -11.76 6.25 -3.53
C THR A 640 -11.34 5.29 -2.43
N LYS A 641 -12.32 4.64 -1.77
CA LYS A 641 -12.09 3.80 -0.59
C LYS A 641 -12.07 2.30 -0.95
N GLY A 642 -12.35 1.95 -2.20
CA GLY A 642 -12.50 0.56 -2.64
C GLY A 642 -13.62 -0.14 -1.88
N ILE A 643 -13.43 -1.44 -1.63
CA ILE A 643 -14.40 -2.26 -0.87
C ILE A 643 -14.69 -1.69 0.53
N ARG A 644 -13.79 -0.90 1.11
CA ARG A 644 -13.94 -0.32 2.45
C ARG A 644 -14.99 0.80 2.54
N SER A 645 -15.46 1.32 1.41
CA SER A 645 -16.58 2.27 1.37
C SER A 645 -17.88 1.70 1.97
N GLY A 646 -18.04 0.37 1.95
CA GLY A 646 -19.32 -0.26 2.26
C GLY A 646 -20.32 -0.24 1.09
N TYR A 647 -20.12 0.59 0.07
CA TYR A 647 -21.01 0.68 -1.08
C TYR A 647 -20.59 -0.31 -2.18
N HIS A 648 -21.46 -1.23 -2.54
CA HIS A 648 -21.28 -2.22 -3.59
C HIS A 648 -22.26 -1.96 -4.73
N PHE A 649 -21.86 -2.30 -5.95
CA PHE A 649 -22.65 -1.98 -7.14
C PHE A 649 -22.98 -3.22 -7.97
N VAL A 650 -24.12 -3.15 -8.65
CA VAL A 650 -24.44 -3.97 -9.82
C VAL A 650 -24.81 -3.00 -10.94
N LEU A 651 -24.11 -3.05 -12.06
CA LEU A 651 -24.30 -2.18 -13.21
C LEU A 651 -24.66 -3.03 -14.43
N ALA A 652 -25.60 -2.54 -15.22
CA ALA A 652 -26.05 -3.16 -16.45
C ALA A 652 -25.80 -2.19 -17.62
N GLU A 653 -25.07 -2.67 -18.62
CA GLU A 653 -24.65 -1.89 -19.78
C GLU A 653 -25.20 -2.51 -21.06
N ARG A 654 -25.51 -1.65 -22.03
CA ARG A 654 -25.87 -2.07 -23.39
C ARG A 654 -24.97 -1.31 -24.35
N GLY A 655 -23.99 -2.01 -24.92
CA GLY A 655 -22.92 -1.36 -25.67
C GLY A 655 -22.14 -0.39 -24.76
N ALA A 656 -22.04 0.88 -25.15
CA ALA A 656 -21.32 1.90 -24.39
C ALA A 656 -22.18 2.60 -23.31
N SER A 657 -23.49 2.31 -23.24
CA SER A 657 -24.42 3.03 -22.37
C SER A 657 -24.72 2.25 -21.09
N LEU A 658 -24.58 2.91 -19.94
CA LEU A 658 -25.09 2.41 -18.67
C LEU A 658 -26.62 2.58 -18.64
N VAL A 659 -27.34 1.46 -18.62
CA VAL A 659 -28.81 1.46 -18.71
C VAL A 659 -29.49 1.18 -17.38
N ALA A 660 -28.79 0.60 -16.40
CA ALA A 660 -29.32 0.43 -15.05
C ALA A 660 -28.21 0.23 -14.01
N PHE A 661 -28.46 0.58 -12.73
CA PHE A 661 -27.58 0.20 -11.63
C PHE A 661 -28.34 -0.03 -10.31
N ALA A 662 -27.70 -0.75 -9.39
CA ALA A 662 -28.08 -0.85 -7.98
C ALA A 662 -26.85 -0.64 -7.09
N CYS A 663 -27.04 0.06 -5.96
CA CYS A 663 -26.06 0.24 -4.91
C CYS A 663 -26.58 -0.38 -3.60
N TYR A 664 -25.76 -1.20 -2.94
CA TYR A 664 -26.12 -1.93 -1.71
C TYR A 664 -24.89 -2.09 -0.80
N GLY A 665 -25.08 -2.40 0.48
CA GLY A 665 -23.94 -2.58 1.40
C GLY A 665 -24.29 -2.96 2.82
N PRO A 666 -23.31 -3.32 3.67
CA PRO A 666 -23.55 -3.68 5.05
C PRO A 666 -23.93 -2.44 5.89
N ILE A 667 -24.88 -2.61 6.80
CA ILE A 667 -25.27 -1.57 7.75
C ILE A 667 -24.26 -1.58 8.91
N ALA A 668 -23.54 -0.47 9.08
CA ALA A 668 -22.55 -0.33 10.13
C ALA A 668 -23.15 -0.57 11.53
N GLY A 669 -22.43 -1.32 12.37
CA GLY A 669 -22.89 -1.68 13.71
C GLY A 669 -23.85 -2.89 13.78
N THR A 670 -24.16 -3.52 12.64
CA THR A 670 -24.99 -4.74 12.59
C THR A 670 -24.14 -5.98 12.29
N GLN A 671 -24.61 -7.17 12.68
CA GLN A 671 -23.88 -8.42 12.46
C GLN A 671 -24.03 -8.95 11.02
N ASP A 672 -25.24 -8.87 10.46
CA ASP A 672 -25.62 -9.54 9.20
C ASP A 672 -26.68 -8.78 8.40
N SER A 673 -26.82 -7.47 8.62
CA SER A 673 -27.82 -6.63 7.94
C SER A 673 -27.19 -5.79 6.84
N PHE A 674 -27.85 -5.78 5.68
CA PHE A 674 -27.47 -5.01 4.51
C PHE A 674 -28.58 -4.04 4.13
N GLU A 675 -28.22 -2.99 3.40
CA GLU A 675 -29.14 -1.98 2.88
C GLU A 675 -29.02 -1.91 1.37
N LEU A 676 -30.15 -1.82 0.68
CA LEU A 676 -30.24 -1.44 -0.72
C LEU A 676 -30.38 0.08 -0.76
N TYR A 677 -29.25 0.78 -0.90
CA TYR A 677 -29.21 2.24 -0.91
C TYR A 677 -29.92 2.82 -2.12
N TRP A 678 -29.66 2.29 -3.31
CA TRP A 678 -30.17 2.86 -4.56
C TRP A 678 -30.46 1.78 -5.60
N ILE A 679 -31.47 2.00 -6.42
CA ILE A 679 -31.73 1.24 -7.64
C ILE A 679 -32.34 2.17 -8.69
N ALA A 680 -31.77 2.18 -9.89
CA ALA A 680 -32.26 2.99 -10.99
C ALA A 680 -32.15 2.26 -12.33
N VAL A 681 -33.14 2.49 -13.19
CA VAL A 681 -33.24 1.93 -14.54
C VAL A 681 -33.59 3.08 -15.49
N SER A 682 -32.92 3.15 -16.64
CA SER A 682 -33.17 4.18 -17.65
C SER A 682 -34.64 4.13 -18.10
N PRO A 683 -35.26 5.28 -18.42
CA PRO A 683 -36.67 5.32 -18.83
C PRO A 683 -37.03 4.32 -19.93
N GLU A 684 -36.13 4.13 -20.90
CA GLU A 684 -36.31 3.22 -22.03
C GLU A 684 -36.31 1.74 -21.63
N GLU A 685 -35.73 1.37 -20.48
CA GLU A 685 -35.60 -0.02 -20.01
C GLU A 685 -36.49 -0.32 -18.79
N GLN A 686 -37.26 0.66 -18.32
CA GLN A 686 -38.23 0.46 -17.25
C GLN A 686 -39.36 -0.48 -17.69
N LYS A 687 -39.95 -1.19 -16.72
CA LYS A 687 -41.01 -2.20 -16.91
C LYS A 687 -40.64 -3.42 -17.79
N LYS A 688 -39.37 -3.57 -18.20
CA LYS A 688 -38.84 -4.75 -18.93
C LYS A 688 -38.16 -5.79 -18.03
N GLY A 689 -38.41 -5.74 -16.72
CA GLY A 689 -37.83 -6.66 -15.73
C GLY A 689 -36.39 -6.38 -15.31
N LEU A 690 -35.72 -5.35 -15.84
CA LEU A 690 -34.31 -5.06 -15.55
C LEU A 690 -34.06 -4.68 -14.08
N GLY A 691 -34.99 -3.98 -13.43
CA GLY A 691 -34.92 -3.67 -12.01
C GLY A 691 -34.96 -4.91 -11.11
N ALA A 692 -35.79 -5.90 -11.44
CA ALA A 692 -35.84 -7.17 -10.71
C ALA A 692 -34.53 -7.94 -10.88
N GLN A 693 -33.98 -7.97 -12.10
CA GLN A 693 -32.69 -8.59 -12.39
C GLN A 693 -31.50 -7.96 -11.67
N LEU A 694 -31.50 -6.63 -11.51
CA LEU A 694 -30.51 -5.90 -10.70
C LEU A 694 -30.60 -6.30 -9.24
N TYR A 695 -31.81 -6.27 -8.69
CA TYR A 695 -32.03 -6.58 -7.30
C TYR A 695 -31.68 -8.04 -6.97
N THR A 696 -32.09 -9.02 -7.78
CA THR A 696 -31.72 -10.44 -7.57
C THR A 696 -30.20 -10.64 -7.53
N ARG A 697 -29.44 -9.90 -8.35
CA ARG A 697 -27.97 -9.95 -8.32
C ARG A 697 -27.39 -9.29 -7.07
N ALA A 698 -27.93 -8.15 -6.66
CA ALA A 698 -27.54 -7.49 -5.41
C ALA A 698 -27.85 -8.37 -4.19
N GLU A 699 -29.01 -9.00 -4.17
CA GLU A 699 -29.44 -9.95 -3.14
C GLU A 699 -28.51 -11.16 -3.06
N ALA A 700 -28.25 -11.83 -4.19
CA ALA A 700 -27.36 -12.98 -4.24
C ALA A 700 -25.94 -12.62 -3.76
N ALA A 701 -25.45 -11.43 -4.13
CA ALA A 701 -24.15 -10.94 -3.70
C ALA A 701 -24.11 -10.59 -2.21
N ALA A 702 -25.16 -9.98 -1.67
CA ALA A 702 -25.30 -9.70 -0.24
C ALA A 702 -25.39 -10.99 0.58
N ALA A 703 -26.19 -11.97 0.14
CA ALA A 703 -26.29 -13.29 0.77
C ALA A 703 -24.93 -14.01 0.81
N LYS A 704 -24.18 -13.98 -0.31
CA LYS A 704 -22.82 -14.53 -0.38
C LYS A 704 -21.85 -13.79 0.56
N ALA A 705 -22.09 -12.52 0.85
CA ALA A 705 -21.34 -11.73 1.82
C ALA A 705 -21.79 -11.93 3.28
N GLY A 706 -22.73 -12.85 3.53
CA GLY A 706 -23.19 -13.21 4.88
C GLY A 706 -24.43 -12.43 5.35
N ALA A 707 -25.10 -11.68 4.46
CA ALA A 707 -26.34 -11.01 4.83
C ALA A 707 -27.45 -12.01 5.17
N LYS A 708 -28.13 -11.81 6.29
CA LYS A 708 -29.40 -12.50 6.61
C LYS A 708 -30.61 -11.63 6.37
N ARG A 709 -30.43 -10.32 6.22
CA ARG A 709 -31.51 -9.36 5.96
C ARG A 709 -31.02 -8.26 5.04
N ILE A 710 -31.91 -7.82 4.14
CA ILE A 710 -31.73 -6.60 3.33
C ILE A 710 -32.84 -5.63 3.70
N TYR A 711 -32.47 -4.40 4.00
CA TYR A 711 -33.38 -3.29 4.22
C TYR A 711 -33.38 -2.39 2.99
N ALA A 712 -34.51 -1.75 2.73
CA ALA A 712 -34.64 -0.68 1.75
C ALA A 712 -35.61 0.35 2.32
N ASP A 713 -35.49 1.61 1.92
CA ASP A 713 -36.43 2.63 2.35
C ASP A 713 -36.85 3.55 1.21
N THR A 714 -38.03 4.13 1.34
CA THR A 714 -38.58 5.04 0.35
C THR A 714 -39.64 5.95 0.96
N SER A 715 -39.97 7.03 0.25
CA SER A 715 -40.99 8.02 0.63
C SER A 715 -42.40 7.40 0.66
N SER A 716 -43.26 7.94 1.54
CA SER A 716 -44.67 7.55 1.62
C SER A 716 -45.56 8.28 0.64
N SER A 717 -45.06 9.33 -0.02
CA SER A 717 -45.81 10.09 -1.03
C SER A 717 -46.28 9.22 -2.20
N ASP A 718 -47.36 9.61 -2.85
CA ASP A 718 -47.95 8.85 -3.97
C ASP A 718 -46.99 8.71 -5.16
N ARG A 719 -46.02 9.62 -5.30
CA ARG A 719 -44.96 9.56 -6.30
C ARG A 719 -44.13 8.28 -6.22
N TYR A 720 -43.99 7.68 -5.04
CA TYR A 720 -43.20 6.46 -4.81
C TYR A 720 -44.06 5.19 -4.71
N ALA A 721 -45.34 5.23 -5.12
CA ALA A 721 -46.22 4.06 -5.12
C ALA A 721 -45.62 2.87 -5.89
N ASP A 722 -45.12 3.11 -7.11
CA ASP A 722 -44.49 2.08 -7.95
C ASP A 722 -43.23 1.48 -7.30
N THR A 723 -42.43 2.27 -6.60
CA THR A 723 -41.24 1.80 -5.86
C THR A 723 -41.65 0.89 -4.70
N ARG A 724 -42.72 1.24 -3.97
CA ARG A 724 -43.27 0.39 -2.90
C ARG A 724 -43.79 -0.93 -3.43
N ASP A 725 -44.50 -0.91 -4.57
CA ASP A 725 -44.99 -2.12 -5.21
C ASP A 725 -43.86 -2.98 -5.78
N PHE A 726 -42.79 -2.36 -6.27
CA PHE A 726 -41.57 -3.05 -6.64
C PHE A 726 -40.96 -3.80 -5.43
N TYR A 727 -40.78 -3.14 -4.29
CA TYR A 727 -40.25 -3.80 -3.09
C TYR A 727 -41.13 -4.96 -2.62
N ARG A 728 -42.47 -4.80 -2.62
CA ARG A 728 -43.40 -5.88 -2.26
C ARG A 728 -43.29 -7.08 -3.21
N ARG A 729 -43.19 -6.85 -4.53
CA ARG A 729 -42.99 -7.91 -5.53
C ARG A 729 -41.66 -8.64 -5.35
N MET A 730 -40.62 -7.90 -4.97
CA MET A 730 -39.30 -8.43 -4.63
C MET A 730 -39.26 -9.10 -3.25
N GLY A 731 -40.39 -9.27 -2.56
CA GLY A 731 -40.48 -10.03 -1.32
C GLY A 731 -40.13 -9.24 -0.05
N PHE A 732 -39.97 -7.93 -0.15
CA PHE A 732 -39.85 -7.09 1.05
C PHE A 732 -41.19 -6.91 1.75
N ARG A 733 -41.14 -6.77 3.07
CA ARG A 733 -42.29 -6.42 3.92
C ARG A 733 -42.03 -5.08 4.61
N GLU A 734 -43.07 -4.28 4.74
CA GLU A 734 -42.98 -3.03 5.51
C GLU A 734 -42.68 -3.38 6.97
N SER A 735 -41.60 -2.80 7.51
CA SER A 735 -41.11 -3.04 8.87
C SER A 735 -41.36 -1.85 9.79
N ALA A 736 -41.30 -0.63 9.26
CA ALA A 736 -41.49 0.59 10.03
C ALA A 736 -41.93 1.74 9.13
N ARG A 737 -42.60 2.73 9.73
CA ARG A 737 -43.00 3.97 9.10
C ARG A 737 -42.72 5.14 10.03
N LEU A 738 -42.01 6.14 9.51
CA LEU A 738 -41.71 7.39 10.19
C LEU A 738 -42.55 8.50 9.52
N PRO A 739 -43.62 8.99 10.15
CA PRO A 739 -44.42 10.07 9.57
C PRO A 739 -43.59 11.36 9.45
N ASP A 740 -43.92 12.18 8.45
CA ASP A 740 -43.34 13.52 8.22
C ASP A 740 -41.81 13.60 8.18
N PHE A 741 -41.13 12.51 7.78
CA PHE A 741 -39.67 12.42 7.77
C PHE A 741 -39.02 13.27 6.68
N TYR A 742 -39.58 13.28 5.47
CA TYR A 742 -39.04 14.06 4.36
C TYR A 742 -39.69 15.45 4.27
N ALA A 743 -41.00 15.52 4.51
CA ALA A 743 -41.79 16.74 4.57
C ALA A 743 -43.13 16.47 5.28
N PRO A 744 -43.90 17.48 5.70
CA PRO A 744 -45.28 17.28 6.19
C PRO A 744 -46.14 16.51 5.16
N GLY A 745 -46.73 15.38 5.57
CA GLY A 745 -47.46 14.44 4.72
C GLY A 745 -46.59 13.44 3.97
N ASP A 746 -45.26 13.52 4.06
CA ASP A 746 -44.30 12.63 3.40
C ASP A 746 -43.34 11.98 4.40
N GLY A 747 -43.68 10.75 4.80
CA GLY A 747 -42.92 9.92 5.71
C GLY A 747 -41.91 8.99 5.04
N LYS A 748 -41.04 8.38 5.85
CA LYS A 748 -40.10 7.34 5.43
C LYS A 748 -40.66 5.98 5.77
N ILE A 749 -40.76 5.09 4.78
CA ILE A 749 -41.21 3.71 4.96
C ILE A 749 -39.99 2.80 4.81
N VAL A 750 -39.73 1.99 5.83
CA VAL A 750 -38.63 1.03 5.85
C VAL A 750 -39.17 -0.36 5.55
N TYR A 751 -38.57 -1.01 4.57
CA TYR A 751 -38.85 -2.35 4.11
C TYR A 751 -37.73 -3.30 4.51
N VAL A 752 -38.07 -4.56 4.81
CA VAL A 752 -37.10 -5.62 5.13
C VAL A 752 -37.41 -6.89 4.38
N ARG A 753 -36.37 -7.57 3.91
CA ARG A 753 -36.42 -8.94 3.39
C ARG A 753 -35.41 -9.82 4.12
N ALA A 754 -35.85 -10.96 4.64
CA ALA A 754 -34.98 -11.98 5.21
C ALA A 754 -34.40 -12.88 4.10
N LEU A 755 -33.13 -13.25 4.21
CA LEU A 755 -32.40 -14.13 3.30
C LEU A 755 -32.12 -15.47 3.98
N GLY A 756 -32.55 -16.59 3.39
CA GLY A 756 -32.39 -17.94 3.96
C GLY A 756 -33.27 -19.00 3.28
N ALA A 757 -33.07 -20.28 3.62
CA ALA A 757 -33.75 -21.42 2.99
C ALA A 757 -35.29 -21.41 3.16
N ASP A 758 -35.81 -20.73 4.18
CA ASP A 758 -37.24 -20.62 4.47
C ASP A 758 -37.88 -19.31 3.94
N SER A 759 -37.13 -18.48 3.20
CA SER A 759 -37.64 -17.22 2.66
C SER A 759 -38.43 -17.47 1.36
N PRO A 760 -39.68 -16.97 1.24
CA PRO A 760 -40.45 -17.13 0.02
C PRO A 760 -39.72 -16.46 -1.17
N PRO A 761 -39.64 -17.13 -2.34
CA PRO A 761 -39.00 -16.56 -3.52
C PRO A 761 -39.74 -15.32 -4.03
N PRO A 762 -39.09 -14.45 -4.82
CA PRO A 762 -39.75 -13.32 -5.46
C PRO A 762 -40.92 -13.82 -6.30
N ARG A 763 -42.05 -13.10 -6.31
CA ARG A 763 -43.18 -13.47 -7.20
C ARG A 763 -42.78 -13.17 -8.64
N THR A 764 -42.47 -14.19 -9.43
CA THR A 764 -42.21 -14.06 -10.87
C THR A 764 -43.51 -13.97 -11.64
N GLU A 765 -43.73 -12.87 -12.37
CA GLU A 765 -44.74 -12.80 -13.42
C GLU A 765 -44.25 -13.64 -14.62
N HIS A 766 -44.87 -14.80 -14.86
CA HIS A 766 -44.80 -15.47 -16.15
C HIS A 766 -46.14 -15.27 -16.87
N GLY A 767 -46.08 -14.73 -18.10
CA GLY A 767 -47.14 -14.88 -19.10
C GLY A 767 -47.77 -13.57 -19.61
N LEU A 768 -47.13 -12.93 -20.59
CA LEU A 768 -47.63 -12.66 -21.95
C LEU A 768 -46.64 -11.79 -22.74
#